data_AF-A0A6N0Z5Z0-F1
#
_entry.id   AF-A0A6N0Z5Z0-F1
#
_cell.length_a   1.000
_cell.length_b   1.000
_cell.length_c   1.000
_cell.angle_alpha   90.00
_cell.angle_beta   90.00
_cell.angle_gamma   90.00
#
_symmetry.space_group_name_H-M   'P 1'
#
loop_
_entity.id
_entity.type
_entity.pdbx_description
1 polymer ?
#
loop_
_entity_poly.entity_id
_entity_poly.type
_entity_poly.pdbx_seq_one_letter_code
_entity_poly.pdbx_strand_id
1 'polypeptide(L)'
;MRLTRKTDTPKASGLGISRRQFLKRSGAATGGMAAVGFMSAPMMQRSEAADKTPVLDSPVETKRTICSHCSVGCGVYAEVQEGIWTKQEPAFDHPINRGAHCAKGASLRQHGHSTRRLKYPMKLVAGEWERMSWDDAINEIGDKLLELREEHGPDSVYWLGSAKFSNEQAYLMRKLASLWGTNNTDHQARICHSTTVAGVANTWGYGAMTNSLNDMHNSKAILFIGSNPSEAHPVAMQHILIAKERNNCDIIVADPRFTRTAAKANKYVRLRPGSDVAYIWGLLWHIFENGWEDNEYINQRVYGMDEVRAEVANFPPSVVEEVTGVPEAEMYDVAKRLSDNRPGCVVWCMGGTQHTTGNNNTRAYCILELALGNIGVAGGGANILRGHDNVQGATDLGLGCDSLPGYYGLAEGAWQHWAQVWDLDYEWLKGRYDDTEYADGKPMYTAGITVSRWVDGVLEEDENISQRTALKAMFYWGHAVNSQTRGVEMQKAMQKLEMMVIVDPYPTVASVMHDRSDGVYLLPAATQFETTGSVTATNRSIQWRDRVIEPLFESKPDHEIMYLFARKLGFGNELVKNYQMNGDEPLIDDILREINSGMWTVGYTGQSPERLKEHQKNWHTFSFENLRAEGGPADGDYYGLPWPCWGTPEFGHPGSPNLYDTSVPVMEGGMGFRARFGIERDGVNLLAEGSAPVGGDIDDGYPEFNDQLLKDLGWWDDLTAEEKQAAEGKNWKTDLSGGIQRVTIEHGCAPYGNAKARAVVWTFPDQVPKHREPLYTTRRDLVERFPTWDDFDSIMRLPTMYKTIQDRDNTGEYPMILTSGRLVEYEGGGEETRSMSWLAELQQEMFVEINPADANDLSIKDGDDVWVEGAEGGRVKVKALVTPRVDRNVAFMPFHFGGMFQGESLRDRYPDGSDPYIIGEAANTATTYGYDPVTLMQETKCTICRIERA
;
A
#
# COMPACT_ATOMS: atom_id res chain seq x y z
N MET A 1 33.64 -13.12 65.88
CA MET A 1 33.72 -13.73 67.23
C MET A 1 32.72 -14.89 67.25
N ARG A 2 33.16 -16.12 67.55
CA ARG A 2 32.30 -17.33 67.55
C ARG A 2 31.10 -17.12 68.48
N LEU A 3 29.90 -17.60 68.10
CA LEU A 3 28.97 -18.30 69.00
C LEU A 3 27.77 -18.91 68.24
N THR A 4 27.52 -20.17 68.60
CA THR A 4 26.41 -21.06 68.24
C THR A 4 25.04 -20.57 68.75
N ARG A 5 23.93 -20.85 68.04
CA ARG A 5 23.00 -22.01 68.23
C ARG A 5 21.58 -21.72 67.70
N LYS A 6 20.92 -22.82 67.32
CA LYS A 6 19.46 -23.12 67.26
C LYS A 6 18.65 -22.77 66.00
N THR A 7 18.34 -23.87 65.33
CA THR A 7 17.18 -24.17 64.49
C THR A 7 15.84 -23.81 65.12
N ASP A 8 14.87 -23.44 64.27
CA ASP A 8 13.58 -24.14 64.14
C ASP A 8 12.84 -23.71 62.85
N THR A 9 12.67 -24.64 61.90
CA THR A 9 11.53 -24.74 60.94
C THR A 9 11.62 -26.08 60.16
N PRO A 10 10.51 -26.65 59.65
CA PRO A 10 10.18 -28.06 59.83
C PRO A 10 10.49 -28.96 58.62
N LYS A 11 10.49 -30.27 58.87
CA LYS A 11 10.73 -31.37 57.91
C LYS A 11 9.80 -31.34 56.69
N ALA A 12 10.39 -31.44 55.50
CA ALA A 12 9.75 -32.05 54.34
C ALA A 12 10.18 -33.53 54.20
N SER A 13 9.21 -34.43 54.02
CA SER A 13 9.40 -35.87 53.88
C SER A 13 9.91 -36.24 52.49
N GLY A 14 11.17 -36.67 52.38
CA GLY A 14 11.70 -37.31 51.17
C GLY A 14 11.33 -38.80 51.12
N LEU A 15 10.85 -39.28 49.97
CA LEU A 15 10.64 -40.70 49.67
C LEU A 15 11.99 -41.44 49.73
N GLY A 16 12.23 -42.15 50.83
CA GLY A 16 13.49 -42.84 51.12
C GLY A 16 13.76 -44.04 50.19
N ILE A 17 14.27 -43.79 48.99
CA ILE A 17 14.77 -44.82 48.08
C ILE A 17 16.22 -44.50 47.73
N SER A 18 17.14 -45.41 48.04
CA SER A 18 18.55 -45.22 47.68
C SER A 18 18.80 -45.51 46.19
N ARG A 19 19.77 -44.81 45.59
CA ARG A 19 20.19 -44.95 44.17
C ARG A 19 20.42 -46.40 43.72
N ARG A 20 20.90 -47.26 44.62
CA ARG A 20 21.16 -48.69 44.36
C ARG A 20 19.87 -49.52 44.28
N GLN A 21 18.82 -49.08 44.98
CA GLN A 21 17.51 -49.72 45.00
C GLN A 21 16.67 -49.35 43.76
N PHE A 22 16.88 -48.14 43.21
CA PHE A 22 16.32 -47.73 41.92
C PHE A 22 16.86 -48.59 40.78
N LEU A 23 18.19 -48.72 40.67
CA LEU A 23 18.83 -49.50 39.58
C LEU A 23 18.49 -51.00 39.61
N LYS A 24 18.30 -51.60 40.79
CA LYS A 24 17.84 -53.00 40.89
C LYS A 24 16.39 -53.19 40.44
N ARG A 25 15.51 -52.20 40.66
CA ARG A 25 14.12 -52.27 40.19
C ARG A 25 14.01 -52.00 38.68
N SER A 26 14.86 -51.13 38.14
CA SER A 26 14.92 -50.89 36.69
C SER A 26 15.40 -52.10 35.90
N GLY A 27 16.34 -52.89 36.45
CA GLY A 27 16.85 -54.11 35.80
C GLY A 27 15.87 -55.30 35.78
N ALA A 28 14.95 -55.39 36.74
CA ALA A 28 13.92 -56.43 36.75
C ALA A 28 12.74 -56.11 35.80
N ALA A 29 12.52 -54.83 35.48
CA ALA A 29 11.50 -54.40 34.52
C ALA A 29 11.91 -54.66 33.06
N THR A 30 13.20 -54.88 32.78
CA THR A 30 13.72 -55.09 31.42
C THR A 30 13.54 -56.54 30.92
N GLY A 31 13.39 -57.52 31.81
CA GLY A 31 13.25 -58.94 31.44
C GLY A 31 11.83 -59.36 31.05
N GLY A 32 10.79 -58.65 31.52
CA GLY A 32 9.40 -58.96 31.22
C GLY A 32 8.88 -58.34 29.93
N MET A 33 9.51 -57.27 29.44
CA MET A 33 9.06 -56.56 28.22
C MET A 33 9.59 -57.18 26.92
N ALA A 34 10.60 -58.06 26.97
CA ALA A 34 11.09 -58.75 25.79
C ALA A 34 10.11 -59.81 25.25
N ALA A 35 9.19 -60.32 26.08
CA ALA A 35 8.18 -61.30 25.67
C ALA A 35 6.89 -60.66 25.12
N VAL A 36 6.70 -59.34 25.28
CA VAL A 36 5.57 -58.60 24.67
C VAL A 36 5.92 -58.09 23.27
N GLY A 37 7.21 -58.03 22.91
CA GLY A 37 7.67 -57.64 21.58
C GLY A 37 7.36 -58.63 20.44
N PHE A 38 6.92 -59.85 20.75
CA PHE A 38 6.57 -60.89 19.77
C PHE A 38 5.07 -61.18 19.66
N MET A 39 4.22 -60.50 20.44
CA MET A 39 2.77 -60.46 20.18
C MET A 39 2.44 -59.12 19.54
N SER A 40 2.58 -59.07 18.22
CA SER A 40 2.12 -57.99 17.36
C SER A 40 0.60 -57.87 17.43
N ALA A 41 0.08 -57.19 18.45
CA ALA A 41 -1.14 -56.41 18.29
C ALA A 41 -0.78 -55.17 17.47
N PRO A 42 -1.54 -54.78 16.45
CA PRO A 42 -1.24 -53.62 15.60
C PRO A 42 -1.47 -52.34 16.43
N MET A 43 -0.52 -51.98 17.30
CA MET A 43 -0.66 -50.84 18.22
C MET A 43 -0.23 -49.49 17.62
N MET A 44 0.00 -49.44 16.31
CA MET A 44 -0.23 -48.25 15.49
C MET A 44 -0.72 -48.74 14.13
N GLN A 45 -2.04 -48.81 13.95
CA GLN A 45 -2.55 -48.70 12.58
C GLN A 45 -2.17 -47.31 12.08
N ARG A 46 -1.73 -47.20 10.82
CA ARG A 46 -1.85 -45.95 10.09
C ARG A 46 -3.30 -45.52 10.30
N SER A 47 -3.53 -44.40 10.97
CA SER A 47 -4.81 -43.74 10.79
C SER A 47 -4.85 -43.44 9.30
N GLU A 48 -5.70 -44.14 8.57
CA GLU A 48 -6.24 -43.50 7.38
C GLU A 48 -6.87 -42.23 7.94
N ALA A 49 -6.38 -41.06 7.50
CA ALA A 49 -7.14 -39.85 7.73
C ALA A 49 -8.55 -40.17 7.23
N ALA A 50 -9.60 -39.84 8.01
CA ALA A 50 -10.95 -39.95 7.48
C ALA A 50 -10.90 -39.28 6.10
N ASP A 51 -11.17 -40.05 5.05
CA ASP A 51 -11.17 -39.52 3.69
C ASP A 51 -11.93 -38.21 3.75
N LYS A 52 -11.32 -37.11 3.27
CA LYS A 52 -11.95 -35.79 3.22
C LYS A 52 -13.35 -36.02 2.71
N THR A 53 -14.35 -36.06 3.59
CA THR A 53 -15.69 -36.45 3.18
C THR A 53 -16.15 -35.30 2.31
N PRO A 54 -16.31 -35.50 0.99
CA PRO A 54 -16.72 -34.43 0.11
C PRO A 54 -18.01 -33.84 0.68
N VAL A 55 -18.13 -32.50 0.70
CA VAL A 55 -19.35 -31.85 1.23
C VAL A 55 -20.56 -32.28 0.38
N LEU A 56 -20.33 -32.46 -0.92
CA LEU A 56 -21.23 -33.03 -1.91
C LEU A 56 -20.58 -34.25 -2.57
N ASP A 57 -21.38 -35.18 -3.11
CA ASP A 57 -20.87 -36.37 -3.82
C ASP A 57 -20.13 -36.03 -5.14
N SER A 58 -20.21 -34.78 -5.61
CA SER A 58 -19.55 -34.32 -6.83
C SER A 58 -18.02 -34.22 -6.68
N PRO A 59 -17.23 -34.34 -7.75
CA PRO A 59 -15.78 -34.14 -7.70
C PRO A 59 -15.39 -32.76 -7.13
N VAL A 60 -14.31 -32.72 -6.35
CA VAL A 60 -13.72 -31.46 -5.86
C VAL A 60 -12.77 -30.91 -6.92
N GLU A 61 -13.03 -29.71 -7.40
CA GLU A 61 -12.10 -28.91 -8.17
C GLU A 61 -11.30 -28.00 -7.23
N THR A 62 -9.98 -27.96 -7.36
CA THR A 62 -9.13 -27.02 -6.59
C THR A 62 -8.71 -25.87 -7.47
N LYS A 63 -9.20 -24.66 -7.17
CA LYS A 63 -8.80 -23.41 -7.80
C LYS A 63 -7.66 -22.75 -7.00
N ARG A 64 -6.69 -22.16 -7.70
CA ARG A 64 -5.60 -21.39 -7.09
C ARG A 64 -5.92 -19.91 -7.21
N THR A 65 -5.97 -19.21 -6.08
CA THR A 65 -6.24 -17.77 -6.07
C THR A 65 -5.39 -17.06 -5.02
N ILE A 66 -5.44 -15.72 -5.00
CA ILE A 66 -4.66 -14.87 -4.11
C ILE A 66 -5.61 -14.08 -3.21
N CYS A 67 -5.29 -13.98 -1.92
CA CYS A 67 -6.04 -13.19 -0.94
C CYS A 67 -6.30 -11.75 -1.43
N SER A 68 -7.52 -11.24 -1.21
CA SER A 68 -8.01 -9.93 -1.67
C SER A 68 -7.96 -8.81 -0.61
N HIS A 69 -7.25 -9.02 0.51
CA HIS A 69 -7.21 -8.06 1.61
C HIS A 69 -5.97 -7.16 1.58
N CYS A 70 -4.86 -7.57 2.21
CA CYS A 70 -3.63 -6.77 2.26
C CYS A 70 -2.64 -7.18 1.16
N SER A 71 -1.67 -6.31 0.89
CA SER A 71 -0.63 -6.46 -0.13
C SER A 71 0.39 -7.60 0.05
N VAL A 72 0.28 -8.44 1.09
CA VAL A 72 1.21 -9.58 1.27
C VAL A 72 1.12 -10.55 0.10
N GLY A 73 -0.07 -10.74 -0.48
CA GLY A 73 -0.25 -11.64 -1.63
C GLY A 73 -0.17 -13.12 -1.26
N CYS A 74 -0.94 -13.54 -0.25
CA CYS A 74 -0.99 -14.95 0.18
C CYS A 74 -1.78 -15.81 -0.81
N GLY A 75 -1.23 -16.98 -1.18
CA GLY A 75 -1.92 -17.98 -1.98
C GLY A 75 -2.96 -18.77 -1.18
N VAL A 76 -4.04 -19.14 -1.87
CA VAL A 76 -5.20 -19.85 -1.33
C VAL A 76 -5.58 -20.99 -2.28
N TYR A 77 -5.86 -22.16 -1.70
CA TYR A 77 -6.59 -23.22 -2.40
C TYR A 77 -8.08 -23.09 -2.08
N ALA A 78 -8.88 -22.87 -3.11
CA ALA A 78 -10.33 -22.90 -3.02
C ALA A 78 -10.85 -24.23 -3.59
N GLU A 79 -11.53 -25.02 -2.76
CA GLU A 79 -12.19 -26.26 -3.17
C GLU A 79 -13.62 -25.94 -3.60
N VAL A 80 -13.95 -26.28 -4.85
CA VAL A 80 -15.21 -25.99 -5.53
C VAL A 80 -15.89 -27.29 -5.94
N GLN A 81 -17.20 -27.37 -5.71
CA GLN A 81 -18.04 -28.53 -6.05
C GLN A 81 -19.33 -28.01 -6.69
N GLU A 82 -19.63 -28.41 -7.93
CA GLU A 82 -20.80 -27.92 -8.69
C GLU A 82 -20.91 -26.39 -8.74
N GLY A 83 -19.77 -25.69 -8.87
CA GLY A 83 -19.71 -24.22 -8.89
C GLY A 83 -19.82 -23.55 -7.52
N ILE A 84 -19.94 -24.32 -6.43
CA ILE A 84 -20.01 -23.81 -5.05
C ILE A 84 -18.64 -23.92 -4.40
N TRP A 85 -18.11 -22.80 -3.89
CA TRP A 85 -16.90 -22.83 -3.05
C TRP A 85 -17.23 -23.44 -1.69
N THR A 86 -16.88 -24.71 -1.47
CA THR A 86 -17.27 -25.50 -0.29
C THR A 86 -16.21 -25.45 0.81
N LYS A 87 -14.93 -25.38 0.46
CA LYS A 87 -13.83 -25.34 1.44
C LYS A 87 -12.67 -24.45 0.96
N GLN A 88 -11.87 -23.92 1.88
CA GLN A 88 -10.60 -23.26 1.56
C GLN A 88 -9.48 -23.77 2.48
N GLU A 89 -8.24 -23.68 2.01
CA GLU A 89 -7.02 -23.89 2.80
C GLU A 89 -5.95 -22.88 2.35
N PRO A 90 -5.02 -22.47 3.22
CA PRO A 90 -3.85 -21.74 2.78
C PRO A 90 -3.00 -22.59 1.85
N ALA A 91 -2.42 -21.98 0.82
CA ALA A 91 -1.52 -22.68 -0.07
C ALA A 91 -0.17 -22.98 0.62
N PHE A 92 0.10 -24.26 0.89
CA PHE A 92 1.31 -24.72 1.57
C PHE A 92 2.55 -24.68 0.68
N ASP A 93 2.38 -24.77 -0.64
CA ASP A 93 3.44 -24.67 -1.63
C ASP A 93 3.71 -23.23 -2.10
N HIS A 94 2.91 -22.24 -1.67
CA HIS A 94 3.07 -20.86 -2.10
C HIS A 94 4.33 -20.21 -1.48
N PRO A 95 5.19 -19.56 -2.28
CA PRO A 95 6.50 -19.09 -1.82
C PRO A 95 6.44 -17.86 -0.89
N ILE A 96 5.27 -17.25 -0.71
CA ILE A 96 5.05 -16.19 0.29
C ILE A 96 4.54 -16.76 1.62
N ASN A 97 3.32 -17.30 1.65
CA ASN A 97 2.69 -17.66 2.93
C ASN A 97 3.00 -19.07 3.43
N ARG A 98 3.42 -20.02 2.59
CA ARG A 98 3.77 -21.40 3.01
C ARG A 98 2.78 -22.03 4.02
N GLY A 99 1.48 -21.89 3.74
CA GLY A 99 0.44 -22.44 4.61
C GLY A 99 -0.02 -21.52 5.75
N ALA A 100 0.47 -20.28 5.83
CA ALA A 100 -0.01 -19.29 6.80
C ALA A 100 -1.25 -18.52 6.32
N HIS A 101 -2.11 -18.19 7.27
CA HIS A 101 -3.24 -17.26 7.13
C HIS A 101 -3.32 -16.33 8.33
N CYS A 102 -3.75 -15.08 8.09
CA CYS A 102 -4.29 -14.23 9.13
C CYS A 102 -5.81 -14.44 9.27
N ALA A 103 -6.44 -13.82 10.26
CA ALA A 103 -7.89 -13.92 10.46
C ALA A 103 -8.68 -13.57 9.17
N LYS A 104 -8.29 -12.49 8.48
CA LYS A 104 -8.90 -12.06 7.23
C LYS A 104 -8.73 -13.09 6.10
N GLY A 105 -7.52 -13.61 5.93
CA GLY A 105 -7.25 -14.65 4.92
C GLY A 105 -8.03 -15.95 5.18
N ALA A 106 -8.25 -16.29 6.45
CA ALA A 106 -9.04 -17.45 6.83
C ALA A 106 -10.55 -17.28 6.58
N SER A 107 -11.04 -16.03 6.41
CA SER A 107 -12.45 -15.73 6.20
C SER A 107 -12.84 -15.42 4.75
N LEU A 108 -11.94 -15.57 3.77
CA LEU A 108 -12.19 -15.21 2.36
C LEU A 108 -13.44 -15.87 1.77
N ARG A 109 -13.74 -17.12 2.13
CA ARG A 109 -14.97 -17.80 1.70
C ARG A 109 -16.24 -17.05 2.15
N GLN A 110 -16.21 -16.34 3.29
CA GLN A 110 -17.32 -15.47 3.70
C GLN A 110 -17.45 -14.25 2.79
N HIS A 111 -16.36 -13.71 2.25
CA HIS A 111 -16.42 -12.65 1.24
C HIS A 111 -17.19 -13.11 0.00
N GLY A 112 -16.84 -14.29 -0.51
CA GLY A 112 -17.46 -14.88 -1.70
C GLY A 112 -18.94 -15.22 -1.52
N HIS A 113 -19.40 -15.52 -0.29
CA HIS A 113 -20.76 -15.98 0.00
C HIS A 113 -21.55 -15.10 0.97
N SER A 114 -21.12 -13.85 1.21
CA SER A 114 -21.77 -13.04 2.24
C SER A 114 -23.23 -12.76 1.87
N THR A 115 -24.12 -12.91 2.85
CA THR A 115 -25.53 -12.56 2.69
C THR A 115 -25.78 -11.04 2.69
N ARG A 116 -24.73 -10.25 2.98
CA ARG A 116 -24.75 -8.77 3.02
C ARG A 116 -24.39 -8.11 1.68
N ARG A 117 -24.15 -8.90 0.63
CA ARG A 117 -23.81 -8.41 -0.71
C ARG A 117 -24.93 -7.55 -1.31
N LEU A 118 -24.54 -6.56 -2.12
CA LEU A 118 -25.44 -5.94 -3.09
C LEU A 118 -25.81 -6.97 -4.16
N LYS A 119 -27.10 -7.07 -4.47
CA LYS A 119 -27.64 -8.16 -5.30
C LYS A 119 -28.03 -7.73 -6.71
N TYR A 120 -28.44 -6.48 -6.87
CA TYR A 120 -28.97 -5.92 -8.11
C TYR A 120 -28.73 -4.40 -8.09
N PRO A 121 -28.74 -3.75 -9.27
CA PRO A 121 -28.71 -2.28 -9.33
C PRO A 121 -29.86 -1.68 -8.54
N MET A 122 -29.60 -0.59 -7.83
CA MET A 122 -30.60 0.15 -7.06
C MET A 122 -30.41 1.65 -7.23
N LYS A 123 -31.50 2.41 -7.09
CA LYS A 123 -31.47 3.86 -6.95
C LYS A 123 -32.24 4.31 -5.73
N LEU A 124 -31.84 5.44 -5.17
CA LEU A 124 -32.58 6.07 -4.08
C LEU A 124 -33.69 6.95 -4.66
N VAL A 125 -34.92 6.73 -4.21
CA VAL A 125 -36.11 7.50 -4.61
C VAL A 125 -36.86 7.91 -3.36
N ALA A 126 -37.00 9.23 -3.14
CA ALA A 126 -37.67 9.78 -1.96
C ALA A 126 -37.16 9.20 -0.62
N GLY A 127 -35.87 8.87 -0.54
CA GLY A 127 -35.21 8.31 0.64
C GLY A 127 -35.26 6.79 0.78
N GLU A 128 -35.91 6.08 -0.16
CA GLU A 128 -36.04 4.63 -0.14
C GLU A 128 -35.28 3.98 -1.30
N TRP A 129 -34.69 2.80 -1.06
CA TRP A 129 -33.94 2.08 -2.09
C TRP A 129 -34.86 1.27 -3.01
N GLU A 130 -34.90 1.64 -4.28
CA GLU A 130 -35.66 0.93 -5.31
C GLU A 130 -34.74 0.14 -6.24
N ARG A 131 -35.11 -1.11 -6.52
CA ARG A 131 -34.41 -1.94 -7.50
C ARG A 131 -34.59 -1.38 -8.91
N MET A 132 -33.55 -1.46 -9.72
CA MET A 132 -33.58 -1.15 -11.15
C MET A 132 -32.89 -2.25 -11.98
N SER A 133 -33.13 -2.25 -13.30
CA SER A 133 -32.39 -3.13 -14.21
C SER A 133 -31.02 -2.53 -14.53
N TRP A 134 -30.08 -3.36 -15.01
CA TRP A 134 -28.79 -2.86 -15.50
C TRP A 134 -28.93 -1.90 -16.68
N ASP A 135 -29.85 -2.18 -17.61
CA ASP A 135 -30.08 -1.31 -18.77
C ASP A 135 -30.61 0.05 -18.34
N ASP A 136 -31.55 0.10 -17.39
CA ASP A 136 -32.06 1.36 -16.84
C ASP A 136 -30.96 2.11 -16.09
N ALA A 137 -30.17 1.43 -15.27
CA ALA A 137 -29.06 2.03 -14.52
C ALA A 137 -28.03 2.67 -15.45
N ILE A 138 -27.53 1.93 -16.46
CA ILE A 138 -26.55 2.43 -17.41
C ILE A 138 -27.11 3.59 -18.24
N ASN A 139 -28.39 3.52 -18.64
CA ASN A 139 -29.01 4.59 -19.41
C ASN A 139 -29.22 5.86 -18.56
N GLU A 140 -29.86 5.76 -17.40
CA GLU A 140 -30.19 6.89 -16.52
C GLU A 140 -28.90 7.61 -16.05
N ILE A 141 -27.91 6.85 -15.57
CA ILE A 141 -26.61 7.41 -15.16
C ILE A 141 -25.88 7.99 -16.38
N GLY A 142 -25.81 7.25 -17.49
CA GLY A 142 -25.09 7.69 -18.68
C GLY A 142 -25.68 8.94 -19.33
N ASP A 143 -27.01 9.08 -19.35
CA ASP A 143 -27.68 10.29 -19.84
C ASP A 143 -27.33 11.49 -18.97
N LYS A 144 -27.35 11.34 -17.64
CA LYS A 144 -26.93 12.42 -16.74
C LYS A 144 -25.45 12.78 -16.89
N LEU A 145 -24.57 11.80 -17.15
CA LEU A 145 -23.16 12.09 -17.42
C LEU A 145 -22.97 12.90 -18.70
N LEU A 146 -23.68 12.57 -19.77
CA LEU A 146 -23.63 13.31 -21.03
C LEU A 146 -24.14 14.75 -20.86
N GLU A 147 -25.23 14.93 -20.11
CA GLU A 147 -25.75 16.25 -19.71
C GLU A 147 -24.70 17.07 -18.95
N LEU A 148 -24.11 16.51 -17.88
CA LEU A 148 -23.07 17.18 -17.09
C LEU A 148 -21.85 17.54 -17.93
N ARG A 149 -21.44 16.65 -18.85
CA ARG A 149 -20.33 16.92 -19.76
C ARG A 149 -20.63 18.10 -20.69
N GLU A 150 -21.83 18.17 -21.23
CA GLU A 150 -22.25 19.26 -22.12
C GLU A 150 -22.30 20.60 -21.37
N GLU A 151 -22.90 20.63 -20.18
CA GLU A 151 -23.08 21.86 -19.40
C GLU A 151 -21.78 22.35 -18.76
N HIS A 152 -21.05 21.43 -18.13
CA HIS A 152 -19.96 21.73 -17.21
C HIS A 152 -18.57 21.29 -17.69
N GLY A 153 -18.48 20.47 -18.73
CA GLY A 153 -17.24 19.87 -19.21
C GLY A 153 -16.89 18.55 -18.50
N PRO A 154 -15.92 17.78 -19.02
CA PRO A 154 -15.61 16.43 -18.55
C PRO A 154 -15.06 16.38 -17.11
N ASP A 155 -14.37 17.44 -16.66
CA ASP A 155 -13.77 17.55 -15.33
C ASP A 155 -14.82 17.77 -14.20
N SER A 156 -16.10 17.96 -14.54
CA SER A 156 -17.19 17.99 -13.55
C SER A 156 -17.54 16.60 -12.98
N VAL A 157 -17.01 15.53 -13.58
CA VAL A 157 -17.23 14.14 -13.19
C VAL A 157 -15.93 13.56 -12.63
N TYR A 158 -16.01 12.95 -11.46
CA TYR A 158 -14.89 12.27 -10.82
C TYR A 158 -15.02 10.75 -10.92
N TRP A 159 -13.98 10.09 -11.45
CA TRP A 159 -13.89 8.63 -11.60
C TRP A 159 -12.96 8.03 -10.55
N LEU A 160 -13.45 7.81 -9.34
CA LEU A 160 -12.66 7.16 -8.28
C LEU A 160 -12.59 5.66 -8.54
N GLY A 161 -11.38 5.17 -8.81
CA GLY A 161 -11.11 3.76 -9.06
C GLY A 161 -10.30 3.13 -7.95
N SER A 162 -10.10 1.81 -8.05
CA SER A 162 -9.76 1.05 -6.86
C SER A 162 -8.45 0.28 -6.89
N ALA A 163 -7.75 0.32 -5.76
CA ALA A 163 -6.74 -0.64 -5.34
C ALA A 163 -7.30 -2.06 -5.07
N LYS A 164 -8.62 -2.29 -5.20
CA LYS A 164 -9.28 -3.59 -5.15
C LYS A 164 -9.48 -4.24 -6.52
N PHE A 165 -9.31 -3.47 -7.58
CA PHE A 165 -9.33 -3.99 -8.94
C PHE A 165 -8.19 -4.98 -9.17
N SER A 166 -8.37 -5.91 -10.12
CA SER A 166 -7.22 -6.56 -10.76
C SER A 166 -6.39 -5.51 -11.51
N ASN A 167 -5.18 -5.87 -11.92
CA ASN A 167 -4.35 -5.01 -12.75
C ASN A 167 -5.07 -4.64 -14.05
N GLU A 168 -5.72 -5.60 -14.70
CA GLU A 168 -6.42 -5.35 -15.96
C GLU A 168 -7.60 -4.38 -15.77
N GLN A 169 -8.32 -4.50 -14.66
CA GLN A 169 -9.42 -3.60 -14.30
C GLN A 169 -8.94 -2.19 -13.92
N ALA A 170 -7.83 -2.06 -13.17
CA ALA A 170 -7.27 -0.76 -12.80
C ALA A 170 -6.75 0.00 -14.02
N TYR A 171 -6.13 -0.72 -14.96
CA TYR A 171 -5.72 -0.18 -16.25
C TYR A 171 -6.91 0.29 -17.09
N LEU A 172 -7.95 -0.53 -17.19
CA LEU A 172 -9.15 -0.20 -17.95
C LEU A 172 -9.88 1.01 -17.37
N MET A 173 -9.91 1.16 -16.03
CA MET A 173 -10.44 2.36 -15.38
C MET A 173 -9.66 3.62 -15.75
N ARG A 174 -8.32 3.55 -15.73
CA ARG A 174 -7.48 4.69 -16.15
C ARG A 174 -7.70 5.05 -17.61
N LYS A 175 -7.79 4.04 -18.49
CA LYS A 175 -8.13 4.23 -19.92
C LYS A 175 -9.51 4.86 -20.06
N LEU A 176 -10.54 4.37 -19.35
CA LEU A 176 -11.89 4.93 -19.36
C LEU A 176 -11.91 6.42 -18.96
N ALA A 177 -11.26 6.80 -17.86
CA ALA A 177 -11.15 8.21 -17.46
C ALA A 177 -10.43 9.06 -18.53
N SER A 178 -9.41 8.49 -19.19
CA SER A 178 -8.69 9.16 -20.26
C SER A 178 -9.56 9.40 -21.50
N LEU A 179 -10.37 8.41 -21.89
CA LEU A 179 -11.30 8.49 -23.02
C LEU A 179 -12.55 9.32 -22.69
N TRP A 180 -12.91 9.40 -21.42
CA TRP A 180 -13.85 10.41 -20.93
C TRP A 180 -13.29 11.81 -21.13
N GLY A 181 -11.99 12.01 -20.92
CA GLY A 181 -11.30 13.30 -21.12
C GLY A 181 -11.08 14.05 -19.81
N THR A 182 -10.76 13.34 -18.73
CA THR A 182 -10.45 13.93 -17.42
C THR A 182 -9.25 13.28 -16.75
N ASN A 183 -8.57 14.06 -15.91
CA ASN A 183 -7.61 13.57 -14.93
C ASN A 183 -8.17 13.58 -13.49
N ASN A 184 -9.46 13.89 -13.30
CA ASN A 184 -10.18 13.72 -12.02
C ASN A 184 -10.49 12.23 -11.80
N THR A 185 -9.42 11.48 -11.57
CA THR A 185 -9.40 10.05 -11.23
C THR A 185 -8.28 9.83 -10.25
N ASP A 186 -8.48 8.93 -9.29
CA ASP A 186 -7.47 8.59 -8.29
C ASP A 186 -7.84 7.24 -7.68
N HIS A 187 -7.04 6.78 -6.71
CA HIS A 187 -7.31 5.58 -5.93
C HIS A 187 -6.75 5.67 -4.51
N GLN A 188 -6.83 4.58 -3.75
CA GLN A 188 -6.44 4.52 -2.35
C GLN A 188 -4.95 4.83 -2.09
N ALA A 189 -4.06 4.80 -3.10
CA ALA A 189 -2.67 5.21 -2.85
C ALA A 189 -2.58 6.67 -2.39
N ARG A 190 -3.47 7.56 -2.85
CA ARG A 190 -3.52 8.97 -2.43
C ARG A 190 -3.74 9.16 -0.94
N ILE A 191 -4.39 8.22 -0.28
CA ILE A 191 -4.65 8.22 1.16
C ILE A 191 -3.82 7.14 1.89
N CYS A 192 -2.81 6.57 1.23
CA CYS A 192 -2.01 5.47 1.78
C CYS A 192 -0.50 5.65 1.51
N HIS A 193 -0.06 5.67 0.25
CA HIS A 193 1.36 5.59 -0.14
C HIS A 193 1.86 6.68 -1.10
N SER A 194 1.05 7.64 -1.57
CA SER A 194 1.55 8.65 -2.54
C SER A 194 2.76 9.44 -2.04
N THR A 195 2.85 9.76 -0.75
CA THR A 195 4.07 10.39 -0.18
C THR A 195 5.29 9.49 -0.23
N THR A 196 5.11 8.17 -0.06
CA THR A 196 6.18 7.20 -0.33
C THR A 196 6.55 7.23 -1.81
N VAL A 197 5.58 7.14 -2.72
CA VAL A 197 5.85 7.10 -4.15
C VAL A 197 6.64 8.35 -4.56
N ALA A 198 6.20 9.53 -4.11
CA ALA A 198 6.88 10.78 -4.36
C ALA A 198 8.28 10.82 -3.70
N GLY A 199 8.39 10.59 -2.39
CA GLY A 199 9.65 10.68 -1.66
C GLY A 199 10.71 9.70 -2.17
N VAL A 200 10.35 8.43 -2.26
CA VAL A 200 11.24 7.32 -2.63
C VAL A 200 11.65 7.40 -4.11
N ALA A 201 10.68 7.63 -5.02
CA ALA A 201 11.01 7.77 -6.45
C ALA A 201 11.90 9.00 -6.71
N ASN A 202 11.73 10.06 -5.93
CA ASN A 202 12.59 11.23 -6.02
C ASN A 202 13.93 11.06 -5.28
N THR A 203 14.17 9.98 -4.55
CA THR A 203 15.51 9.65 -4.04
C THR A 203 16.29 8.79 -5.03
N TRP A 204 15.73 7.71 -5.55
CA TRP A 204 16.49 6.74 -6.39
C TRP A 204 15.77 6.21 -7.64
N GLY A 205 14.59 6.75 -7.97
CA GLY A 205 13.97 6.60 -9.29
C GLY A 205 12.66 5.80 -9.32
N TYR A 206 12.47 4.81 -8.44
CA TYR A 206 11.20 4.08 -8.29
C TYR A 206 10.62 4.25 -6.89
N GLY A 207 9.30 4.45 -6.82
CA GLY A 207 8.58 4.67 -5.57
C GLY A 207 8.14 3.40 -4.84
N ALA A 208 8.70 2.24 -5.21
CA ALA A 208 8.28 0.91 -4.76
C ALA A 208 9.10 0.38 -3.59
N MET A 209 8.61 -0.69 -2.96
CA MET A 209 9.40 -1.51 -2.03
C MET A 209 10.66 -2.02 -2.75
N THR A 210 11.83 -1.83 -2.15
CA THR A 210 13.10 -2.16 -2.83
C THR A 210 13.39 -3.65 -2.84
N ASN A 211 13.05 -4.38 -1.79
CA ASN A 211 13.35 -5.80 -1.66
C ASN A 211 12.07 -6.64 -1.63
N SER A 212 12.18 -7.91 -1.28
CA SER A 212 11.05 -8.83 -1.10
C SER A 212 10.82 -9.21 0.37
N LEU A 213 9.63 -9.72 0.69
CA LEU A 213 9.35 -10.26 2.02
C LEU A 213 10.31 -11.41 2.36
N ASN A 214 10.61 -12.26 1.40
CA ASN A 214 11.53 -13.39 1.56
C ASN A 214 12.97 -12.92 1.80
N ASP A 215 13.41 -11.88 1.10
CA ASP A 215 14.75 -11.32 1.29
C ASP A 215 14.95 -10.76 2.71
N MET A 216 13.89 -10.35 3.40
CA MET A 216 13.97 -9.95 4.82
C MET A 216 14.49 -11.06 5.73
N HIS A 217 14.46 -12.34 5.32
CA HIS A 217 15.10 -13.42 6.07
C HIS A 217 16.59 -13.13 6.32
N ASN A 218 17.24 -12.37 5.42
CA ASN A 218 18.66 -12.04 5.46
C ASN A 218 18.98 -10.82 6.34
N SER A 219 17.98 -10.08 6.83
CA SER A 219 18.19 -8.88 7.63
C SER A 219 18.87 -9.18 8.97
N LYS A 220 19.79 -8.30 9.39
CA LYS A 220 20.41 -8.33 10.73
C LYS A 220 19.91 -7.22 11.66
N ALA A 221 19.31 -6.17 11.11
CA ALA A 221 18.50 -5.22 11.87
C ALA A 221 17.25 -4.82 11.08
N ILE A 222 16.15 -4.60 11.77
CA ILE A 222 14.92 -4.08 11.17
C ILE A 222 14.41 -2.94 12.05
N LEU A 223 14.33 -1.74 11.49
CA LEU A 223 13.63 -0.61 12.10
C LEU A 223 12.20 -0.52 11.58
N PHE A 224 11.23 -0.84 12.43
CA PHE A 224 9.84 -0.49 12.20
C PHE A 224 9.62 0.94 12.67
N ILE A 225 9.29 1.84 11.75
CA ILE A 225 8.85 3.20 12.04
C ILE A 225 7.66 3.51 11.14
N GLY A 226 6.55 3.92 11.74
CA GLY A 226 5.30 4.11 11.00
C GLY A 226 4.70 2.81 10.40
N SER A 227 5.01 1.65 10.99
CA SER A 227 4.51 0.34 10.56
C SER A 227 4.17 -0.58 11.74
N ASN A 228 3.11 -1.36 11.60
CA ASN A 228 2.66 -2.36 12.57
C ASN A 228 2.24 -3.67 11.85
N PRO A 229 3.20 -4.42 11.30
CA PRO A 229 2.92 -5.63 10.49
C PRO A 229 2.18 -6.72 11.24
N SER A 230 2.29 -6.83 12.57
CA SER A 230 1.54 -7.85 13.34
C SER A 230 0.01 -7.67 13.23
N GLU A 231 -0.45 -6.49 12.84
CA GLU A 231 -1.88 -6.19 12.64
C GLU A 231 -2.19 -5.92 11.16
N ALA A 232 -1.35 -5.12 10.49
CA ALA A 232 -1.59 -4.70 9.11
C ALA A 232 -1.15 -5.74 8.06
N HIS A 233 -0.11 -6.55 8.36
CA HIS A 233 0.50 -7.50 7.43
C HIS A 233 0.90 -8.81 8.14
N PRO A 234 0.00 -9.53 8.83
CA PRO A 234 0.43 -10.52 9.83
C PRO A 234 1.26 -11.66 9.25
N VAL A 235 1.02 -12.06 8.00
CA VAL A 235 1.81 -13.12 7.34
C VAL A 235 3.21 -12.64 6.97
N ALA A 236 3.44 -11.33 6.77
CA ALA A 236 4.80 -10.79 6.62
C ALA A 236 5.66 -11.03 7.87
N MET A 237 5.03 -11.10 9.06
CA MET A 237 5.75 -11.40 10.31
C MET A 237 6.42 -12.77 10.30
N GLN A 238 5.96 -13.73 9.49
CA GLN A 238 6.65 -15.01 9.33
C GLN A 238 8.10 -14.79 8.86
N HIS A 239 8.27 -13.97 7.83
CA HIS A 239 9.59 -13.68 7.26
C HIS A 239 10.47 -12.87 8.22
N ILE A 240 9.87 -11.88 8.88
CA ILE A 240 10.56 -11.04 9.88
C ILE A 240 11.03 -11.88 11.09
N LEU A 241 10.19 -12.78 11.60
CA LEU A 241 10.53 -13.62 12.75
C LEU A 241 11.56 -14.69 12.37
N ILE A 242 11.56 -15.18 11.13
CA ILE A 242 12.64 -16.04 10.62
C ILE A 242 13.98 -15.31 10.66
N ALA A 243 14.04 -14.04 10.25
CA ALA A 243 15.26 -13.24 10.35
C ALA A 243 15.74 -13.13 11.81
N LYS A 244 14.80 -12.89 12.75
CA LYS A 244 15.10 -12.84 14.18
C LYS A 244 15.68 -14.16 14.70
N GLU A 245 15.08 -15.28 14.33
CA GLU A 245 15.49 -16.61 14.82
C GLU A 245 16.78 -17.12 14.17
N ARG A 246 16.95 -16.92 12.86
CA ARG A 246 18.08 -17.48 12.10
C ARG A 246 19.29 -16.57 12.05
N ASN A 247 19.08 -15.26 11.95
CA ASN A 247 20.16 -14.28 11.76
C ASN A 247 20.43 -13.43 13.01
N ASN A 248 19.79 -13.74 14.13
CA ASN A 248 19.80 -12.91 15.35
C ASN A 248 19.43 -11.46 15.04
N CYS A 249 18.49 -11.26 14.12
CA CYS A 249 18.08 -9.93 13.68
C CYS A 249 17.59 -9.08 14.86
N ASP A 250 18.11 -7.85 14.98
CA ASP A 250 17.67 -6.90 15.98
C ASP A 250 16.42 -6.16 15.50
N ILE A 251 15.26 -6.53 16.08
CA ILE A 251 13.99 -5.88 15.77
C ILE A 251 13.80 -4.65 16.65
N ILE A 252 13.75 -3.49 16.03
CA ILE A 252 13.55 -2.19 16.68
C ILE A 252 12.20 -1.63 16.24
N VAL A 253 11.36 -1.21 17.19
CA VAL A 253 10.05 -0.62 16.92
C VAL A 253 10.00 0.78 17.50
N ALA A 254 9.94 1.78 16.63
CA ALA A 254 9.69 3.18 16.96
C ALA A 254 8.22 3.50 16.65
N ASP A 255 7.38 3.53 17.70
CA ASP A 255 5.93 3.75 17.57
C ASP A 255 5.39 4.52 18.78
N PRO A 256 4.46 5.49 18.60
CA PRO A 256 3.81 6.18 19.72
C PRO A 256 3.08 5.23 20.67
N ARG A 257 2.77 4.00 20.24
CA ARG A 257 2.08 2.98 21.02
C ARG A 257 2.92 1.74 21.21
N PHE A 258 2.71 1.06 22.34
CA PHE A 258 3.17 -0.31 22.52
C PHE A 258 2.23 -1.27 21.77
N THR A 259 2.54 -1.55 20.51
CA THR A 259 1.73 -2.38 19.59
C THR A 259 2.00 -3.88 19.73
N ARG A 260 1.22 -4.72 19.02
CA ARG A 260 1.51 -6.17 18.90
C ARG A 260 2.86 -6.43 18.22
N THR A 261 3.33 -5.55 17.35
CA THR A 261 4.67 -5.62 16.77
C THR A 261 5.74 -5.25 17.80
N ALA A 262 5.52 -4.18 18.60
CA ALA A 262 6.43 -3.82 19.70
C ALA A 262 6.62 -4.97 20.71
N ALA A 263 5.57 -5.76 20.96
CA ALA A 263 5.65 -6.94 21.82
C ALA A 263 6.57 -8.07 21.27
N LYS A 264 6.95 -8.01 19.99
CA LYS A 264 7.91 -8.92 19.35
C LYS A 264 9.30 -8.31 19.19
N ALA A 265 9.47 -7.04 19.52
CA ALA A 265 10.71 -6.31 19.34
C ALA A 265 11.79 -6.71 20.36
N ASN A 266 13.04 -6.48 19.99
CA ASN A 266 14.18 -6.46 20.90
C ASN A 266 14.25 -5.12 21.63
N LYS A 267 13.91 -4.04 20.92
CA LYS A 267 13.88 -2.66 21.42
C LYS A 267 12.58 -1.98 20.98
N TYR A 268 11.84 -1.42 21.93
CA TYR A 268 10.74 -0.51 21.68
C TYR A 268 11.19 0.90 22.08
N VAL A 269 10.91 1.87 21.20
CA VAL A 269 11.09 3.30 21.44
C VAL A 269 9.75 3.98 21.24
N ARG A 270 9.35 4.79 22.22
CA ARG A 270 8.17 5.63 22.10
C ARG A 270 8.57 7.01 21.62
N LEU A 271 8.00 7.43 20.49
CA LEU A 271 8.13 8.81 19.99
C LEU A 271 6.79 9.52 19.99
N ARG A 272 6.82 10.86 20.08
CA ARG A 272 5.65 11.70 19.88
C ARG A 272 5.15 11.58 18.43
N PRO A 273 3.83 11.45 18.18
CA PRO A 273 3.30 11.52 16.82
C PRO A 273 3.70 12.83 16.11
N GLY A 274 4.10 12.73 14.85
CA GLY A 274 4.49 13.89 14.03
C GLY A 274 5.95 14.33 14.19
N SER A 275 6.80 13.55 14.87
CA SER A 275 8.22 13.89 15.10
C SER A 275 9.22 12.95 14.41
N ASP A 276 8.79 12.24 13.36
CA ASP A 276 9.58 11.21 12.67
C ASP A 276 10.90 11.75 12.07
N VAL A 277 10.87 12.93 11.41
CA VAL A 277 12.08 13.54 10.85
C VAL A 277 13.12 13.82 11.92
N ALA A 278 12.72 14.44 13.04
CA ALA A 278 13.60 14.73 14.15
C ALA A 278 14.18 13.45 14.78
N TYR A 279 13.39 12.37 14.84
CA TYR A 279 13.88 11.07 15.30
C TYR A 279 14.98 10.53 14.37
N ILE A 280 14.75 10.51 13.05
CA ILE A 280 15.76 10.03 12.10
C ILE A 280 17.01 10.91 12.09
N TRP A 281 16.88 12.23 12.19
CA TRP A 281 18.01 13.14 12.32
C TRP A 281 18.81 12.89 13.61
N GLY A 282 18.16 12.58 14.73
CA GLY A 282 18.87 12.17 15.94
C GLY A 282 19.64 10.87 15.79
N LEU A 283 19.11 9.88 15.05
CA LEU A 283 19.87 8.66 14.73
C LEU A 283 21.09 8.97 13.86
N LEU A 284 20.92 9.77 12.80
CA LEU A 284 22.01 10.17 11.92
C LEU A 284 23.05 11.05 12.61
N TRP A 285 22.64 11.88 13.58
CA TRP A 285 23.56 12.66 14.40
C TRP A 285 24.58 11.74 15.08
N HIS A 286 24.10 10.68 15.75
CA HIS A 286 24.98 9.69 16.37
C HIS A 286 25.81 8.91 15.35
N ILE A 287 25.22 8.53 14.21
CA ILE A 287 25.95 7.80 13.16
C ILE A 287 27.13 8.64 12.65
N PHE A 288 26.91 9.90 12.30
CA PHE A 288 27.93 10.79 11.76
C PHE A 288 28.99 11.19 12.80
N GLU A 289 28.58 11.54 14.03
CA GLU A 289 29.54 11.89 15.09
C GLU A 289 30.48 10.74 15.46
N ASN A 290 30.05 9.49 15.26
CA ASN A 290 30.86 8.31 15.55
C ASN A 290 31.55 7.72 14.30
N GLY A 291 31.37 8.32 13.12
CA GLY A 291 31.94 7.82 11.86
C GLY A 291 31.43 6.43 11.49
N TRP A 292 30.16 6.15 11.78
CA TRP A 292 29.55 4.85 11.54
C TRP A 292 29.02 4.70 10.12
N GLU A 293 28.76 5.78 9.39
CA GLU A 293 28.26 5.73 8.02
C GLU A 293 29.14 4.92 7.04
N ASP A 294 28.54 4.44 5.95
CA ASP A 294 29.26 3.82 4.84
C ASP A 294 29.79 4.88 3.87
N ASN A 295 31.02 5.35 4.12
CA ASN A 295 31.66 6.38 3.31
C ASN A 295 31.93 5.94 1.87
N GLU A 296 32.24 4.65 1.64
CA GLU A 296 32.47 4.16 0.27
C GLU A 296 31.17 4.19 -0.52
N TYR A 297 30.09 3.65 0.05
CA TYR A 297 28.77 3.68 -0.57
C TYR A 297 28.29 5.10 -0.86
N ILE A 298 28.43 6.02 0.11
CA ILE A 298 28.03 7.42 -0.07
C ILE A 298 28.78 8.04 -1.26
N ASN A 299 30.10 7.89 -1.33
CA ASN A 299 30.91 8.48 -2.39
C ASN A 299 30.55 7.92 -3.77
N GLN A 300 30.35 6.60 -3.87
CA GLN A 300 30.07 5.92 -5.12
C GLN A 300 28.63 6.17 -5.60
N ARG A 301 27.66 6.23 -4.69
CA ARG A 301 26.23 6.05 -5.03
C ARG A 301 25.29 7.12 -4.50
N VAL A 302 25.75 8.14 -3.77
CA VAL A 302 24.86 9.15 -3.16
C VAL A 302 25.30 10.58 -3.51
N TYR A 303 24.34 11.40 -3.90
CA TYR A 303 24.50 12.83 -4.13
C TYR A 303 23.82 13.65 -3.02
N GLY A 304 24.50 14.66 -2.49
CA GLY A 304 23.94 15.65 -1.57
C GLY A 304 23.91 15.25 -0.09
N MET A 305 24.81 14.35 0.35
CA MET A 305 24.89 13.93 1.76
C MET A 305 25.48 15.03 2.66
N ASP A 306 26.27 15.96 2.12
CA ASP A 306 26.85 17.06 2.90
C ASP A 306 25.76 18.04 3.38
N GLU A 307 24.76 18.32 2.55
CA GLU A 307 23.59 19.11 2.91
C GLU A 307 22.74 18.42 3.98
N VAL A 308 22.68 17.08 3.95
CA VAL A 308 22.05 16.29 5.03
C VAL A 308 22.83 16.44 6.33
N ARG A 309 24.17 16.32 6.30
CA ARG A 309 25.00 16.51 7.51
C ARG A 309 24.79 17.90 8.11
N ALA A 310 24.69 18.93 7.27
CA ALA A 310 24.42 20.29 7.70
C ALA A 310 23.05 20.44 8.38
N GLU A 311 22.01 19.78 7.86
CA GLU A 311 20.69 19.77 8.49
C GLU A 311 20.69 18.98 9.82
N VAL A 312 21.30 17.79 9.83
CA VAL A 312 21.40 16.91 11.01
C VAL A 312 22.14 17.59 12.16
N ALA A 313 23.12 18.46 11.89
CA ALA A 313 23.82 19.23 12.92
C ALA A 313 22.90 20.14 13.74
N ASN A 314 21.72 20.50 13.23
CA ASN A 314 20.70 21.28 13.95
C ASN A 314 19.86 20.43 14.93
N PHE A 315 20.07 19.10 14.96
CA PHE A 315 19.37 18.15 15.82
C PHE A 315 20.33 17.45 16.79
N PRO A 316 21.09 18.19 17.65
CA PRO A 316 21.83 17.55 18.73
C PRO A 316 20.87 16.86 19.71
N PRO A 317 21.35 15.93 20.56
CA PRO A 317 20.49 15.09 21.39
C PRO A 317 19.47 15.87 22.23
N SER A 318 19.84 17.03 22.78
CA SER A 318 18.91 17.90 23.52
C SER A 318 17.70 18.41 22.71
N VAL A 319 17.90 18.74 21.43
CA VAL A 319 16.83 19.20 20.53
C VAL A 319 15.94 18.01 20.14
N VAL A 320 16.56 16.85 19.89
CA VAL A 320 15.85 15.61 19.56
C VAL A 320 14.95 15.17 20.72
N GLU A 321 15.47 15.16 21.94
CA GLU A 321 14.70 14.81 23.14
C GLU A 321 13.54 15.79 23.37
N GLU A 322 13.77 17.10 23.17
CA GLU A 322 12.73 18.13 23.27
C GLU A 322 11.60 17.92 22.25
N VAL A 323 11.92 17.57 21.01
CA VAL A 323 10.95 17.44 19.91
C VAL A 323 10.22 16.10 19.94
N THR A 324 10.96 15.01 20.19
CA THR A 324 10.45 13.63 20.04
C THR A 324 10.02 12.99 21.35
N GLY A 325 10.56 13.47 22.48
CA GLY A 325 10.44 12.82 23.78
C GLY A 325 11.39 11.65 23.99
N VAL A 326 12.27 11.32 23.02
CA VAL A 326 13.21 10.19 23.12
C VAL A 326 14.54 10.64 23.74
N PRO A 327 14.96 10.06 24.87
CA PRO A 327 16.24 10.42 25.50
C PRO A 327 17.47 10.07 24.66
N GLU A 328 18.54 10.85 24.79
CA GLU A 328 19.82 10.63 24.08
C GLU A 328 20.32 9.19 24.18
N ALA A 329 20.30 8.60 25.38
CA ALA A 329 20.80 7.24 25.59
C ALA A 329 20.05 6.19 24.78
N GLU A 330 18.75 6.41 24.52
CA GLU A 330 17.93 5.54 23.69
C GLU A 330 18.20 5.76 22.20
N MET A 331 18.39 7.01 21.78
CA MET A 331 18.80 7.34 20.41
C MET A 331 20.17 6.72 20.07
N TYR A 332 21.14 6.84 20.98
CA TYR A 332 22.46 6.24 20.83
C TYR A 332 22.39 4.71 20.73
N ASP A 333 21.62 4.04 21.61
CA ASP A 333 21.44 2.58 21.58
C ASP A 333 20.87 2.11 20.24
N VAL A 334 19.82 2.79 19.74
CA VAL A 334 19.23 2.44 18.43
C VAL A 334 20.20 2.69 17.29
N ALA A 335 20.86 3.86 17.23
CA ALA A 335 21.84 4.17 16.19
C ALA A 335 22.98 3.14 16.17
N LYS A 336 23.48 2.74 17.34
CA LYS A 336 24.51 1.71 17.48
C LYS A 336 24.03 0.35 16.97
N ARG A 337 22.82 -0.07 17.34
CA ARG A 337 22.23 -1.34 16.90
C ARG A 337 22.09 -1.40 15.38
N LEU A 338 21.59 -0.34 14.76
CA LEU A 338 21.47 -0.25 13.30
C LEU A 338 22.83 -0.29 12.61
N SER A 339 23.83 0.38 13.18
CA SER A 339 25.18 0.36 12.62
C SER A 339 25.88 -0.99 12.76
N ASP A 340 25.80 -1.63 13.93
CA ASP A 340 26.52 -2.87 14.22
C ASP A 340 25.95 -4.09 13.48
N ASN A 341 24.66 -4.03 13.12
CA ASN A 341 23.93 -5.17 12.57
C ASN A 341 23.53 -4.93 11.12
N ARG A 342 24.52 -4.64 10.26
CA ARG A 342 24.32 -4.54 8.80
C ARG A 342 24.46 -5.90 8.08
N PRO A 343 23.69 -6.15 7.01
CA PRO A 343 22.69 -5.24 6.42
C PRO A 343 21.43 -5.13 7.29
N GLY A 344 20.89 -3.92 7.36
CA GLY A 344 19.63 -3.62 8.03
C GLY A 344 18.62 -3.01 7.07
N CYS A 345 17.34 -2.98 7.47
CA CYS A 345 16.30 -2.37 6.65
C CYS A 345 15.36 -1.49 7.48
N VAL A 346 14.73 -0.52 6.80
CA VAL A 346 13.64 0.28 7.39
C VAL A 346 12.31 -0.19 6.80
N VAL A 347 11.34 -0.44 7.69
CA VAL A 347 10.00 -0.89 7.34
C VAL A 347 8.97 0.15 7.77
N TRP A 348 8.24 0.70 6.81
CA TRP A 348 7.17 1.66 7.07
C TRP A 348 5.89 1.35 6.28
N CYS A 349 4.81 2.01 6.69
CA CYS A 349 3.52 2.04 6.00
C CYS A 349 2.86 3.40 6.30
N MET A 350 1.58 3.40 6.69
CA MET A 350 0.78 4.62 6.86
C MET A 350 1.14 5.47 8.07
N GLY A 351 1.91 4.95 9.03
CA GLY A 351 2.37 5.74 10.16
C GLY A 351 3.41 6.79 9.77
N GLY A 352 4.15 6.57 8.67
CA GLY A 352 5.10 7.55 8.15
C GLY A 352 4.54 8.42 7.02
N THR A 353 3.51 7.96 6.30
CA THR A 353 3.03 8.63 5.08
C THR A 353 1.92 9.65 5.29
N GLN A 354 1.04 9.47 6.29
CA GLN A 354 -0.17 10.28 6.48
C GLN A 354 0.05 11.42 7.48
N HIS A 355 0.94 12.33 7.07
CA HIS A 355 1.27 13.58 7.75
C HIS A 355 1.34 14.69 6.70
N THR A 356 1.17 15.92 7.13
CA THR A 356 1.49 17.12 6.33
C THR A 356 2.95 17.15 5.88
N THR A 357 3.82 16.40 6.57
CA THR A 357 5.25 16.21 6.26
C THR A 357 5.58 14.79 5.76
N GLY A 358 4.59 14.04 5.26
CA GLY A 358 4.79 12.63 4.87
C GLY A 358 5.90 12.42 3.81
N ASN A 359 6.07 13.35 2.86
CA ASN A 359 7.18 13.30 1.92
C ASN A 359 8.55 13.48 2.62
N ASN A 360 8.64 14.32 3.66
CA ASN A 360 9.86 14.49 4.45
C ASN A 360 10.18 13.22 5.25
N ASN A 361 9.19 12.61 5.89
CA ASN A 361 9.35 11.37 6.65
C ASN A 361 9.94 10.26 5.78
N THR A 362 9.29 9.98 4.65
CA THR A 362 9.70 8.90 3.74
C THR A 362 11.10 9.13 3.17
N ARG A 363 11.46 10.37 2.87
CA ARG A 363 12.82 10.72 2.44
C ARG A 363 13.84 10.60 3.55
N ALA A 364 13.52 10.99 4.79
CA ALA A 364 14.41 10.81 5.93
C ALA A 364 14.73 9.32 6.15
N TYR A 365 13.72 8.43 6.06
CA TYR A 365 13.92 6.99 6.13
C TYR A 365 14.87 6.48 5.04
N CYS A 366 14.70 6.95 3.79
CA CYS A 366 15.59 6.61 2.69
C CYS A 366 17.02 7.09 2.92
N ILE A 367 17.21 8.31 3.43
CA ILE A 367 18.52 8.90 3.69
C ILE A 367 19.27 8.14 4.79
N LEU A 368 18.56 7.67 5.82
CA LEU A 368 19.15 6.78 6.83
C LEU A 368 19.73 5.50 6.19
N GLU A 369 18.96 4.86 5.32
CA GLU A 369 19.41 3.64 4.63
C GLU A 369 20.57 3.91 3.66
N LEU A 370 20.60 5.07 2.99
CA LEU A 370 21.72 5.48 2.15
C LEU A 370 22.98 5.75 2.97
N ALA A 371 22.86 6.39 4.15
CA ALA A 371 23.99 6.64 5.03
C ALA A 371 24.60 5.34 5.59
N LEU A 372 23.77 4.30 5.77
CA LEU A 372 24.22 2.99 6.26
C LEU A 372 24.66 2.05 5.12
N GLY A 373 24.44 2.39 3.85
CA GLY A 373 24.80 1.56 2.71
C GLY A 373 23.89 0.34 2.50
N ASN A 374 22.62 0.42 2.92
CA ASN A 374 21.71 -0.74 2.98
C ASN A 374 20.83 -0.94 1.72
N ILE A 375 20.77 0.04 0.80
CA ILE A 375 19.93 -0.06 -0.41
C ILE A 375 20.66 -0.83 -1.51
N GLY A 376 19.96 -1.79 -2.13
CA GLY A 376 20.55 -2.68 -3.14
C GLY A 376 21.34 -3.84 -2.53
N VAL A 377 21.04 -4.20 -1.28
CA VAL A 377 21.72 -5.28 -0.53
C VAL A 377 20.69 -6.30 -0.05
N ALA A 378 21.00 -7.59 -0.15
CA ALA A 378 20.17 -8.66 0.39
C ALA A 378 20.03 -8.55 1.92
N GLY A 379 18.81 -8.60 2.43
CA GLY A 379 18.48 -8.34 3.84
C GLY A 379 18.46 -6.85 4.22
N GLY A 380 18.75 -5.96 3.27
CA GLY A 380 18.69 -4.52 3.45
C GLY A 380 17.36 -3.92 2.99
N GLY A 381 17.41 -2.64 2.63
CA GLY A 381 16.38 -2.01 1.80
C GLY A 381 15.36 -1.13 2.51
N ALA A 382 14.59 -0.43 1.66
CA ALA A 382 13.38 0.27 2.02
C ALA A 382 12.17 -0.67 1.84
N ASN A 383 11.80 -1.35 2.92
CA ASN A 383 10.80 -2.40 2.92
C ASN A 383 9.40 -1.82 3.20
N ILE A 384 8.77 -1.29 2.15
CA ILE A 384 7.52 -0.55 2.26
C ILE A 384 6.32 -1.48 2.14
N LEU A 385 5.69 -1.81 3.26
CA LEU A 385 4.53 -2.68 3.26
C LEU A 385 3.29 -1.94 2.75
N ARG A 386 2.84 -2.29 1.54
CA ARG A 386 1.71 -1.66 0.85
C ARG A 386 0.37 -1.93 1.54
N GLY A 387 -0.65 -1.10 1.29
CA GLY A 387 -1.97 -1.24 1.92
C GLY A 387 -2.82 -2.40 1.37
N HIS A 388 -3.80 -2.06 0.52
CA HIS A 388 -4.66 -3.01 -0.17
C HIS A 388 -3.86 -4.02 -1.00
N ASP A 389 -4.48 -5.17 -1.27
CA ASP A 389 -3.95 -6.28 -2.06
C ASP A 389 -3.36 -5.86 -3.40
N ASN A 390 -3.99 -4.92 -4.11
CA ASN A 390 -3.50 -4.43 -5.40
C ASN A 390 -3.15 -2.94 -5.44
N VAL A 391 -2.87 -2.29 -4.29
CA VAL A 391 -2.52 -0.85 -4.33
C VAL A 391 -1.24 -0.58 -5.10
N GLN A 392 -0.29 -1.52 -5.11
CA GLN A 392 0.91 -1.41 -5.94
C GLN A 392 0.55 -1.43 -7.43
N GLY A 393 -0.26 -2.41 -7.86
CA GLY A 393 -0.67 -2.54 -9.26
C GLY A 393 -1.52 -1.38 -9.75
N ALA A 394 -2.51 -0.93 -8.98
CA ALA A 394 -3.31 0.24 -9.34
C ALA A 394 -2.45 1.52 -9.46
N THR A 395 -1.40 1.67 -8.64
CA THR A 395 -0.41 2.76 -8.81
C THR A 395 0.45 2.55 -10.05
N ASP A 396 0.93 1.32 -10.30
CA ASP A 396 1.74 0.99 -11.47
C ASP A 396 0.99 1.32 -12.77
N LEU A 397 -0.34 1.13 -12.76
CA LEU A 397 -1.22 1.32 -13.90
C LEU A 397 -1.76 2.75 -14.03
N GLY A 398 -1.21 3.68 -13.24
CA GLY A 398 -1.47 5.11 -13.40
C GLY A 398 -2.88 5.52 -13.03
N LEU A 399 -3.56 4.79 -12.13
CA LEU A 399 -4.88 5.16 -11.62
C LEU A 399 -4.82 6.33 -10.60
N GLY A 400 -3.89 7.26 -10.82
CA GLY A 400 -3.74 8.49 -10.04
C GLY A 400 -4.03 9.72 -10.90
N CYS A 401 -4.31 10.84 -10.25
CA CYS A 401 -4.70 12.07 -10.96
C CYS A 401 -3.54 12.75 -11.73
N ASP A 402 -2.31 12.27 -11.57
CA ASP A 402 -1.06 12.92 -11.96
C ASP A 402 -0.20 12.06 -12.92
N SER A 403 -0.70 10.90 -13.35
CA SER A 403 0.09 9.95 -14.13
C SER A 403 -0.73 9.12 -15.13
N LEU A 404 0.00 8.51 -16.04
CA LEU A 404 -0.43 7.47 -16.98
C LEU A 404 0.20 6.13 -16.58
N PRO A 405 -0.31 4.99 -17.11
CA PRO A 405 0.22 3.69 -16.73
C PRO A 405 1.73 3.61 -16.98
N GLY A 406 2.45 2.91 -16.11
CA GLY A 406 3.92 2.84 -16.10
C GLY A 406 4.60 4.03 -15.43
N TYR A 407 3.91 4.86 -14.64
CA TYR A 407 4.48 6.11 -14.10
C TYR A 407 4.94 7.08 -15.20
N TYR A 408 4.34 7.01 -16.38
CA TYR A 408 4.48 8.09 -17.36
C TYR A 408 3.76 9.32 -16.79
N GLY A 409 4.38 10.51 -16.92
CA GLY A 409 3.71 11.76 -16.53
C GLY A 409 2.60 12.13 -17.51
N LEU A 410 2.01 13.30 -17.32
CA LEU A 410 0.95 13.82 -18.21
C LEU A 410 1.49 14.67 -19.36
N ALA A 411 2.80 14.63 -19.66
CA ALA A 411 3.37 15.39 -20.76
C ALA A 411 2.88 14.90 -22.13
N GLU A 412 2.89 15.76 -23.14
CA GLU A 412 2.46 15.43 -24.51
C GLU A 412 3.09 14.12 -25.04
N GLY A 413 4.41 13.95 -24.91
CA GLY A 413 5.08 12.72 -25.38
C GLY A 413 4.62 11.44 -24.66
N ALA A 414 4.17 11.55 -23.40
CA ALA A 414 3.60 10.42 -22.67
C ALA A 414 2.19 10.06 -23.18
N TRP A 415 1.39 11.06 -23.53
CA TRP A 415 0.11 10.83 -24.18
C TRP A 415 0.25 10.26 -25.58
N GLN A 416 1.22 10.73 -26.36
CA GLN A 416 1.52 10.18 -27.68
C GLN A 416 1.95 8.70 -27.59
N HIS A 417 2.76 8.36 -26.58
CA HIS A 417 3.13 6.97 -26.28
C HIS A 417 1.89 6.11 -26.01
N TRP A 418 1.01 6.53 -25.10
CA TRP A 418 -0.19 5.74 -24.77
C TRP A 418 -1.25 5.75 -25.86
N ALA A 419 -1.38 6.82 -26.65
CA ALA A 419 -2.20 6.83 -27.85
C ALA A 419 -1.71 5.79 -28.86
N GLN A 420 -0.39 5.66 -29.04
CA GLN A 420 0.20 4.63 -29.90
C GLN A 420 -0.06 3.22 -29.36
N VAL A 421 0.09 2.99 -28.06
CA VAL A 421 -0.19 1.69 -27.42
C VAL A 421 -1.67 1.30 -27.56
N TRP A 422 -2.59 2.25 -27.38
CA TRP A 422 -4.03 2.03 -27.54
C TRP A 422 -4.47 1.96 -29.00
N ASP A 423 -3.55 2.21 -29.95
CA ASP A 423 -3.85 2.37 -31.37
C ASP A 423 -4.96 3.42 -31.59
N LEU A 424 -4.84 4.59 -30.98
CA LEU A 424 -5.78 5.70 -31.10
C LEU A 424 -5.11 6.94 -31.69
N ASP A 425 -5.90 7.74 -32.41
CA ASP A 425 -5.44 9.04 -32.87
C ASP A 425 -5.28 10.00 -31.69
N TYR A 426 -4.09 10.59 -31.58
CA TYR A 426 -3.76 11.50 -30.47
C TYR A 426 -4.62 12.77 -30.49
N GLU A 427 -4.93 13.33 -31.67
CA GLU A 427 -5.76 14.53 -31.76
C GLU A 427 -7.21 14.25 -31.39
N TRP A 428 -7.75 13.07 -31.73
CA TRP A 428 -9.05 12.63 -31.24
C TRP A 428 -9.07 12.53 -29.71
N LEU A 429 -8.05 11.90 -29.11
CA LEU A 429 -7.93 11.77 -27.65
C LEU A 429 -7.86 13.15 -26.98
N LYS A 430 -7.01 14.03 -27.50
CA LYS A 430 -6.87 15.41 -27.03
C LYS A 430 -8.18 16.19 -27.12
N GLY A 431 -8.95 16.01 -28.19
CA GLY A 431 -10.27 16.62 -28.37
C GLY A 431 -11.34 16.14 -27.37
N ARG A 432 -11.06 15.12 -26.54
CA ARG A 432 -11.95 14.70 -25.45
C ARG A 432 -11.84 15.58 -24.21
N TYR A 433 -10.68 16.21 -24.00
CA TYR A 433 -10.40 17.07 -22.86
C TYR A 433 -10.95 18.48 -23.11
N ASP A 434 -11.18 19.22 -22.02
CA ASP A 434 -11.41 20.66 -22.09
C ASP A 434 -10.16 21.36 -22.64
N ASP A 435 -10.33 22.26 -23.60
CA ASP A 435 -9.25 23.03 -24.24
C ASP A 435 -9.03 24.40 -23.55
N THR A 436 -9.84 24.72 -22.54
CA THR A 436 -9.68 25.91 -21.71
C THR A 436 -8.40 25.78 -20.89
N GLU A 437 -7.55 26.80 -20.94
CA GLU A 437 -6.34 26.85 -20.13
C GLU A 437 -6.68 27.23 -18.68
N TYR A 438 -6.48 26.30 -17.76
CA TYR A 438 -6.67 26.52 -16.32
C TYR A 438 -5.45 27.23 -15.72
N ALA A 439 -5.54 27.66 -14.45
CA ALA A 439 -4.41 28.27 -13.76
C ALA A 439 -3.19 27.32 -13.65
N ASP A 440 -3.44 26.01 -13.57
CA ASP A 440 -2.39 24.98 -13.56
C ASP A 440 -1.88 24.61 -14.97
N GLY A 441 -2.56 25.07 -16.04
CA GLY A 441 -2.31 24.72 -17.44
C GLY A 441 -3.43 23.89 -18.08
N LYS A 442 -3.21 23.40 -19.30
CA LYS A 442 -4.23 22.62 -20.03
C LYS A 442 -4.61 21.32 -19.29
N PRO A 443 -5.90 20.99 -19.11
CA PRO A 443 -6.38 19.87 -18.29
C PRO A 443 -5.77 18.51 -18.62
N MET A 444 -5.54 18.23 -19.90
CA MET A 444 -4.91 16.99 -20.36
C MET A 444 -3.49 16.80 -19.80
N TYR A 445 -2.76 17.90 -19.63
CA TYR A 445 -1.34 17.89 -19.25
C TYR A 445 -1.10 18.25 -17.78
N THR A 446 -2.17 18.42 -17.00
CA THR A 446 -2.12 18.82 -15.60
C THR A 446 -2.87 17.83 -14.72
N ALA A 447 -2.45 17.74 -13.46
CA ALA A 447 -3.07 16.83 -12.52
C ALA A 447 -4.53 17.19 -12.23
N GLY A 448 -5.35 16.17 -11.99
CA GLY A 448 -6.71 16.33 -11.47
C GLY A 448 -6.76 16.60 -9.96
N ILE A 449 -7.97 16.86 -9.46
CA ILE A 449 -8.25 16.92 -8.02
C ILE A 449 -7.94 15.55 -7.39
N THR A 450 -7.25 15.54 -6.26
CA THR A 450 -6.94 14.30 -5.54
C THR A 450 -8.15 13.76 -4.79
N VAL A 451 -8.22 12.44 -4.59
CA VAL A 451 -9.34 11.87 -3.81
C VAL A 451 -9.32 12.41 -2.38
N SER A 452 -8.17 12.64 -1.75
CA SER A 452 -8.09 13.26 -0.41
C SER A 452 -8.69 14.66 -0.32
N ARG A 453 -8.93 15.33 -1.46
CA ARG A 453 -9.47 16.69 -1.56
C ARG A 453 -10.74 16.79 -2.40
N TRP A 454 -11.37 15.68 -2.81
CA TRP A 454 -12.60 15.75 -3.62
C TRP A 454 -13.72 16.53 -2.91
N VAL A 455 -13.76 16.47 -1.57
CA VAL A 455 -14.68 17.23 -0.72
C VAL A 455 -14.56 18.72 -1.00
N ASP A 456 -13.34 19.25 -1.06
CA ASP A 456 -13.11 20.65 -1.39
C ASP A 456 -13.40 20.95 -2.87
N GLY A 457 -13.13 19.99 -3.76
CA GLY A 457 -13.53 20.06 -5.17
C GLY A 457 -15.05 20.18 -5.41
N VAL A 458 -15.88 19.92 -4.40
CA VAL A 458 -17.33 20.14 -4.41
C VAL A 458 -17.74 21.39 -3.63
N LEU A 459 -17.07 21.66 -2.51
CA LEU A 459 -17.48 22.69 -1.57
C LEU A 459 -16.97 24.08 -1.90
N GLU A 460 -15.78 24.20 -2.50
CA GLU A 460 -15.19 25.46 -2.92
C GLU A 460 -16.02 26.10 -4.04
N GLU A 461 -16.00 27.43 -4.06
CA GLU A 461 -16.62 28.20 -5.13
C GLU A 461 -15.83 28.05 -6.43
N ASP A 462 -16.53 28.06 -7.57
CA ASP A 462 -15.92 27.85 -8.89
C ASP A 462 -14.76 28.83 -9.19
N GLU A 463 -14.81 30.04 -8.65
CA GLU A 463 -13.78 31.07 -8.81
C GLU A 463 -12.47 30.76 -8.06
N ASN A 464 -12.52 29.86 -7.06
CA ASN A 464 -11.39 29.50 -6.21
C ASN A 464 -10.68 28.23 -6.66
N ILE A 465 -11.25 27.48 -7.61
CA ILE A 465 -10.66 26.25 -8.13
C ILE A 465 -10.14 26.50 -9.54
N SER A 466 -9.14 25.73 -9.93
CA SER A 466 -8.49 25.90 -11.24
C SER A 466 -9.34 25.39 -12.41
N GLN A 467 -10.25 24.44 -12.14
CA GLN A 467 -11.13 23.87 -13.16
C GLN A 467 -12.41 24.67 -13.35
N ARG A 468 -13.07 24.51 -14.51
CA ARG A 468 -14.22 25.33 -14.94
C ARG A 468 -15.38 25.41 -13.92
N THR A 469 -15.64 24.33 -13.19
CA THR A 469 -16.67 24.30 -12.14
C THR A 469 -16.39 23.18 -11.15
N ALA A 470 -16.96 23.30 -9.96
CA ALA A 470 -16.93 22.29 -8.91
C ALA A 470 -17.51 20.96 -9.41
N LEU A 471 -17.04 19.86 -8.81
CA LEU A 471 -17.50 18.51 -9.12
C LEU A 471 -19.02 18.39 -8.96
N LYS A 472 -19.69 17.85 -9.97
CA LYS A 472 -21.15 17.63 -9.99
C LYS A 472 -21.51 16.16 -9.80
N ALA A 473 -20.65 15.24 -10.23
CA ALA A 473 -20.86 13.81 -10.04
C ALA A 473 -19.61 13.10 -9.50
N MET A 474 -19.85 12.12 -8.65
CA MET A 474 -18.81 11.30 -8.03
C MET A 474 -19.14 9.81 -8.19
N PHE A 475 -18.25 9.09 -8.86
CA PHE A 475 -18.22 7.63 -8.75
C PHE A 475 -17.41 7.26 -7.51
N TYR A 476 -17.95 6.38 -6.68
CA TYR A 476 -17.24 5.71 -5.59
C TYR A 476 -17.12 4.22 -5.98
N TRP A 477 -16.10 3.89 -6.76
CA TRP A 477 -15.91 2.53 -7.26
C TRP A 477 -14.88 1.79 -6.41
N GLY A 478 -15.33 0.81 -5.63
CA GLY A 478 -14.48 0.02 -4.73
C GLY A 478 -13.73 0.87 -3.69
N HIS A 479 -14.35 1.92 -3.16
CA HIS A 479 -13.72 2.86 -2.24
C HIS A 479 -14.55 3.10 -0.97
N ALA A 480 -13.87 3.18 0.17
CA ALA A 480 -14.49 3.39 1.47
C ALA A 480 -14.26 4.84 1.95
N VAL A 481 -15.31 5.67 1.88
CA VAL A 481 -15.23 7.12 2.19
C VAL A 481 -14.87 7.41 3.66
N ASN A 482 -15.21 6.51 4.58
CA ASN A 482 -14.84 6.62 5.99
C ASN A 482 -13.32 6.48 6.25
N SER A 483 -12.52 6.17 5.22
CA SER A 483 -11.06 6.22 5.28
C SER A 483 -10.49 7.62 5.02
N GLN A 484 -11.33 8.62 4.72
CA GLN A 484 -10.92 10.00 4.47
C GLN A 484 -11.32 10.94 5.62
N THR A 485 -10.50 11.95 5.88
CA THR A 485 -10.69 13.01 6.89
C THR A 485 -11.95 13.86 6.66
N ARG A 486 -12.33 14.66 7.67
CA ARG A 486 -13.37 15.70 7.58
C ARG A 486 -14.75 15.17 7.22
N GLY A 487 -15.21 14.16 7.97
CA GLY A 487 -16.50 13.51 7.73
C GLY A 487 -17.71 14.46 7.70
N VAL A 488 -17.71 15.54 8.49
CA VAL A 488 -18.81 16.52 8.49
C VAL A 488 -18.87 17.30 7.18
N GLU A 489 -17.73 17.77 6.68
CA GLU A 489 -17.59 18.46 5.40
C GLU A 489 -17.89 17.51 4.25
N MET A 490 -17.45 16.26 4.36
CA MET A 490 -17.74 15.22 3.38
C MET A 490 -19.24 14.98 3.21
N GLN A 491 -20.01 14.89 4.30
CA GLN A 491 -21.47 14.77 4.19
C GLN A 491 -22.07 15.99 3.47
N LYS A 492 -21.62 17.22 3.80
CA LYS A 492 -22.07 18.45 3.10
C LYS A 492 -21.74 18.40 1.61
N ALA A 493 -20.55 17.90 1.23
CA ALA A 493 -20.16 17.72 -0.16
C ALA A 493 -21.07 16.71 -0.87
N MET A 494 -21.36 15.58 -0.24
CA MET A 494 -22.28 14.57 -0.79
C MET A 494 -23.70 15.14 -1.02
N GLN A 495 -24.17 16.04 -0.14
CA GLN A 495 -25.45 16.72 -0.33
C GLN A 495 -25.45 17.67 -1.54
N LYS A 496 -24.31 18.31 -1.86
CA LYS A 496 -24.17 19.24 -2.99
C LYS A 496 -24.01 18.58 -4.35
N LEU A 497 -23.52 17.34 -4.42
CA LEU A 497 -23.39 16.62 -5.69
C LEU A 497 -24.76 16.49 -6.40
N GLU A 498 -24.78 16.46 -7.72
CA GLU A 498 -25.99 16.16 -8.49
C GLU A 498 -26.23 14.66 -8.60
N MET A 499 -25.14 13.88 -8.66
CA MET A 499 -25.20 12.43 -8.79
C MET A 499 -24.07 11.73 -8.02
N MET A 500 -24.42 10.66 -7.32
CA MET A 500 -23.47 9.74 -6.69
C MET A 500 -23.69 8.33 -7.22
N VAL A 501 -22.63 7.66 -7.66
CA VAL A 501 -22.69 6.28 -8.12
C VAL A 501 -21.72 5.45 -7.30
N ILE A 502 -22.24 4.54 -6.47
CA ILE A 502 -21.44 3.64 -5.67
C ILE A 502 -21.41 2.29 -6.38
N VAL A 503 -20.20 1.81 -6.70
CA VAL A 503 -20.00 0.53 -7.38
C VAL A 503 -19.11 -0.34 -6.52
N ASP A 504 -19.71 -1.35 -5.88
CA ASP A 504 -19.03 -2.16 -4.86
C ASP A 504 -19.76 -3.50 -4.67
N PRO A 505 -19.10 -4.56 -4.19
CA PRO A 505 -19.80 -5.78 -3.76
C PRO A 505 -20.73 -5.58 -2.55
N TYR A 506 -20.53 -4.55 -1.73
CA TYR A 506 -21.32 -4.22 -0.53
C TYR A 506 -21.79 -2.76 -0.54
N PRO A 507 -22.90 -2.40 0.12
CA PRO A 507 -23.21 -0.99 0.34
C PRO A 507 -22.14 -0.37 1.25
N THR A 508 -21.46 0.66 0.77
CA THR A 508 -20.42 1.35 1.55
C THR A 508 -21.05 2.42 2.45
N VAL A 509 -20.26 3.06 3.32
CA VAL A 509 -20.69 4.22 4.10
C VAL A 509 -21.14 5.37 3.19
N ALA A 510 -20.61 5.47 1.97
CA ALA A 510 -21.07 6.46 0.99
C ALA A 510 -22.53 6.26 0.58
N SER A 511 -23.07 5.05 0.74
CA SER A 511 -24.47 4.73 0.48
C SER A 511 -25.43 5.24 1.55
N VAL A 512 -24.95 5.65 2.74
CA VAL A 512 -25.85 5.98 3.87
C VAL A 512 -25.54 7.32 4.56
N MET A 513 -24.32 7.83 4.40
CA MET A 513 -23.85 9.05 5.07
C MET A 513 -24.33 10.34 4.40
N HIS A 514 -24.67 10.29 3.11
CA HIS A 514 -24.88 11.47 2.25
C HIS A 514 -26.10 12.34 2.59
N ASP A 515 -27.10 11.81 3.31
CA ASP A 515 -28.33 12.51 3.71
C ASP A 515 -29.10 13.15 2.52
N ARG A 516 -29.30 12.36 1.46
CA ARG A 516 -30.04 12.72 0.24
C ARG A 516 -31.28 11.85 0.15
N SER A 517 -32.29 12.30 -0.58
CA SER A 517 -33.46 11.49 -0.92
C SER A 517 -33.38 10.85 -2.31
N ASP A 518 -32.56 11.40 -3.21
CA ASP A 518 -32.51 11.02 -4.63
C ASP A 518 -31.09 11.23 -5.22
N GLY A 519 -30.89 10.76 -6.45
CA GLY A 519 -29.64 10.96 -7.21
C GLY A 519 -28.47 10.11 -6.70
N VAL A 520 -28.75 9.00 -6.04
CA VAL A 520 -27.76 8.04 -5.55
C VAL A 520 -28.05 6.67 -6.15
N TYR A 521 -27.04 6.03 -6.70
CA TYR A 521 -27.13 4.73 -7.36
C TYR A 521 -26.17 3.73 -6.71
N LEU A 522 -26.62 2.48 -6.55
CA LEU A 522 -25.81 1.35 -6.13
C LEU A 522 -25.72 0.34 -7.27
N LEU A 523 -24.51 0.03 -7.73
CA LEU A 523 -24.27 -0.97 -8.76
C LEU A 523 -23.48 -2.15 -8.16
N PRO A 524 -24.00 -3.39 -8.23
CA PRO A 524 -23.35 -4.54 -7.61
C PRO A 524 -22.14 -5.00 -8.44
N ALA A 525 -20.94 -4.76 -7.93
CA ALA A 525 -19.72 -5.31 -8.51
C ALA A 525 -19.46 -6.76 -8.05
N ALA A 526 -18.81 -7.52 -8.92
CA ALA A 526 -18.24 -8.81 -8.56
C ALA A 526 -17.03 -8.62 -7.62
N THR A 527 -16.83 -9.56 -6.72
CA THR A 527 -15.60 -9.72 -5.94
C THR A 527 -14.48 -10.27 -6.82
N GLN A 528 -13.23 -10.13 -6.38
CA GLN A 528 -12.08 -10.68 -7.11
C GLN A 528 -12.04 -12.23 -7.13
N PHE A 529 -12.93 -12.91 -6.38
CA PHE A 529 -13.11 -14.37 -6.46
C PHE A 529 -14.12 -14.79 -7.53
N GLU A 530 -14.89 -13.83 -8.04
CA GLU A 530 -15.87 -13.98 -9.11
C GLU A 530 -15.30 -13.56 -10.49
N THR A 531 -14.02 -13.17 -10.53
CA THR A 531 -13.29 -12.70 -11.72
C THR A 531 -11.98 -13.45 -11.91
N THR A 532 -11.31 -13.23 -13.04
CA THR A 532 -9.93 -13.66 -13.31
C THR A 532 -9.07 -12.44 -13.59
N GLY A 533 -7.78 -12.51 -13.28
CA GLY A 533 -6.84 -11.42 -13.57
C GLY A 533 -5.59 -11.47 -12.71
N SER A 534 -4.75 -10.44 -12.80
CA SER A 534 -3.52 -10.36 -12.02
C SER A 534 -3.58 -9.31 -10.91
N VAL A 535 -2.75 -9.49 -9.88
CA VAL A 535 -2.60 -8.59 -8.73
C VAL A 535 -1.12 -8.41 -8.39
N THR A 536 -0.70 -7.20 -8.06
CA THR A 536 0.69 -6.89 -7.69
C THR A 536 0.85 -6.73 -6.19
N ALA A 537 1.61 -7.64 -5.58
CA ALA A 537 1.92 -7.63 -4.15
C ALA A 537 2.94 -6.53 -3.77
N THR A 538 3.15 -6.34 -2.47
CA THR A 538 4.02 -5.30 -1.91
C THR A 538 5.45 -5.34 -2.44
N ASN A 539 5.96 -6.53 -2.72
CA ASN A 539 7.31 -6.79 -3.25
C ASN A 539 7.35 -6.76 -4.79
N ARG A 540 6.35 -6.17 -5.45
CA ARG A 540 6.20 -6.07 -6.91
C ARG A 540 5.94 -7.40 -7.64
N SER A 541 5.84 -8.53 -6.94
CA SER A 541 5.42 -9.81 -7.54
C SER A 541 3.99 -9.70 -8.07
N ILE A 542 3.82 -9.90 -9.37
CA ILE A 542 2.54 -9.97 -10.06
C ILE A 542 2.05 -11.41 -10.01
N GLN A 543 0.81 -11.63 -9.58
CA GLN A 543 0.28 -12.96 -9.30
C GLN A 543 -1.06 -13.15 -10.01
N TRP A 544 -1.25 -14.31 -10.66
CA TRP A 544 -2.50 -14.64 -11.33
C TRP A 544 -3.55 -15.17 -10.33
N ARG A 545 -4.80 -14.72 -10.50
CA ARG A 545 -5.99 -15.18 -9.77
C ARG A 545 -6.91 -15.93 -10.71
N ASP A 546 -7.26 -17.16 -10.37
CA ASP A 546 -8.35 -17.87 -11.04
C ASP A 546 -9.70 -17.44 -10.47
N ARG A 547 -10.72 -17.45 -11.35
CA ARG A 547 -12.11 -17.36 -10.93
C ARG A 547 -12.50 -18.59 -10.10
N VAL A 548 -12.98 -18.34 -8.89
CA VAL A 548 -13.34 -19.38 -7.92
C VAL A 548 -14.82 -19.78 -8.06
N ILE A 549 -15.70 -18.79 -8.18
CA ILE A 549 -17.15 -18.96 -8.37
C ILE A 549 -17.65 -18.03 -9.48
N GLU A 550 -18.82 -18.29 -10.04
CA GLU A 550 -19.47 -17.34 -10.95
C GLU A 550 -19.95 -16.10 -10.18
N PRO A 551 -20.03 -14.91 -10.83
CA PRO A 551 -20.62 -13.73 -10.23
C PRO A 551 -21.99 -14.02 -9.61
N LEU A 552 -22.15 -13.67 -8.32
CA LEU A 552 -23.40 -13.92 -7.61
C LEU A 552 -24.47 -12.87 -7.95
N PHE A 553 -25.73 -13.29 -7.83
CA PHE A 553 -26.90 -12.45 -8.08
C PHE A 553 -26.87 -11.83 -9.49
N GLU A 554 -27.06 -10.52 -9.59
CA GLU A 554 -26.92 -9.75 -10.82
C GLU A 554 -25.63 -8.95 -10.81
N SER A 555 -24.63 -9.33 -10.01
CA SER A 555 -23.34 -8.64 -10.02
C SER A 555 -22.60 -8.85 -11.34
N LYS A 556 -21.82 -7.83 -11.73
CA LYS A 556 -20.98 -7.86 -12.93
C LYS A 556 -19.52 -7.60 -12.59
N PRO A 557 -18.56 -8.22 -13.28
CA PRO A 557 -17.16 -7.83 -13.20
C PRO A 557 -16.96 -6.36 -13.55
N ASP A 558 -16.00 -5.70 -12.89
CA ASP A 558 -15.78 -4.26 -13.05
C ASP A 558 -15.50 -3.84 -14.51
N HIS A 559 -14.72 -4.64 -15.24
CA HIS A 559 -14.40 -4.38 -16.65
C HIS A 559 -15.61 -4.50 -17.58
N GLU A 560 -16.61 -5.32 -17.25
CA GLU A 560 -17.88 -5.36 -17.96
C GLU A 560 -18.68 -4.07 -17.70
N ILE A 561 -18.80 -3.64 -16.43
CA ILE A 561 -19.50 -2.40 -16.06
C ILE A 561 -18.84 -1.18 -16.76
N MET A 562 -17.51 -1.12 -16.79
CA MET A 562 -16.75 -0.07 -17.50
C MET A 562 -17.08 -0.06 -19.00
N TYR A 563 -17.16 -1.23 -19.64
CA TYR A 563 -17.53 -1.33 -21.05
C TYR A 563 -18.98 -0.89 -21.30
N LEU A 564 -19.92 -1.27 -20.44
CA LEU A 564 -21.32 -0.84 -20.55
C LEU A 564 -21.45 0.68 -20.51
N PHE A 565 -20.74 1.34 -19.59
CA PHE A 565 -20.67 2.80 -19.56
C PHE A 565 -19.99 3.36 -20.80
N ALA A 566 -18.81 2.87 -21.19
CA ALA A 566 -18.11 3.38 -22.37
C ALA A 566 -18.94 3.27 -23.66
N ARG A 567 -19.71 2.17 -23.81
CA ARG A 567 -20.67 2.00 -24.90
C ARG A 567 -21.76 3.08 -24.86
N LYS A 568 -22.38 3.31 -23.69
CA LYS A 568 -23.39 4.37 -23.51
C LYS A 568 -22.83 5.76 -23.78
N LEU A 569 -21.59 6.02 -23.38
CA LEU A 569 -20.91 7.31 -23.50
C LEU A 569 -20.26 7.54 -24.88
N GLY A 570 -20.39 6.58 -25.80
CA GLY A 570 -19.99 6.73 -27.21
C GLY A 570 -18.52 6.51 -27.51
N PHE A 571 -17.76 5.84 -26.63
CA PHE A 571 -16.35 5.50 -26.86
C PHE A 571 -16.02 4.03 -26.55
N GLY A 572 -17.04 3.16 -26.55
CA GLY A 572 -16.88 1.74 -26.25
C GLY A 572 -15.95 1.01 -27.21
N ASN A 573 -15.97 1.36 -28.51
CA ASN A 573 -15.11 0.75 -29.52
C ASN A 573 -13.63 1.09 -29.30
N GLU A 574 -13.34 2.33 -28.91
CA GLU A 574 -12.00 2.83 -28.62
C GLU A 574 -11.45 2.23 -27.32
N LEU A 575 -12.31 2.04 -26.31
CA LEU A 575 -11.92 1.40 -25.05
C LEU A 575 -11.42 -0.03 -25.29
N VAL A 576 -12.17 -0.82 -26.08
CA VAL A 576 -11.91 -2.26 -26.29
C VAL A 576 -11.26 -2.61 -27.61
N LYS A 577 -10.69 -1.62 -28.30
CA LYS A 577 -10.15 -1.77 -29.67
C LYS A 577 -9.24 -2.99 -29.86
N ASN A 578 -8.44 -3.30 -28.84
CA ASN A 578 -7.42 -4.33 -28.87
C ASN A 578 -7.81 -5.63 -28.13
N TYR A 579 -9.08 -5.79 -27.73
CA TYR A 579 -9.51 -6.92 -26.92
C TYR A 579 -10.53 -7.78 -27.65
N GLN A 580 -10.41 -9.09 -27.50
CA GLN A 580 -11.52 -9.99 -27.81
C GLN A 580 -12.64 -9.79 -26.78
N MET A 581 -13.89 -9.88 -27.26
CA MET A 581 -15.08 -9.69 -26.45
C MET A 581 -15.84 -11.02 -26.29
N ASN A 582 -16.25 -11.33 -25.06
CA ASN A 582 -17.18 -12.41 -24.75
C ASN A 582 -18.53 -11.81 -24.35
N GLY A 583 -19.38 -11.53 -25.34
CA GLY A 583 -20.56 -10.70 -25.12
C GLY A 583 -20.14 -9.27 -24.76
N ASP A 584 -20.54 -8.81 -23.58
CA ASP A 584 -20.19 -7.48 -23.06
C ASP A 584 -18.91 -7.50 -22.20
N GLU A 585 -18.23 -8.65 -22.06
CA GLU A 585 -17.04 -8.80 -21.22
C GLU A 585 -15.73 -8.79 -22.05
N PRO A 586 -14.85 -7.77 -21.89
CA PRO A 586 -13.51 -7.79 -22.46
C PRO A 586 -12.62 -8.93 -21.92
N LEU A 587 -11.84 -9.56 -22.79
CA LEU A 587 -10.92 -10.63 -22.39
C LEU A 587 -9.73 -10.08 -21.59
N ILE A 588 -9.61 -10.52 -20.33
CA ILE A 588 -8.58 -10.11 -19.37
C ILE A 588 -7.14 -10.34 -19.90
N ASP A 589 -6.90 -11.46 -20.57
CA ASP A 589 -5.58 -11.79 -21.12
C ASP A 589 -5.11 -10.74 -22.14
N ASP A 590 -6.01 -10.21 -22.98
CA ASP A 590 -5.66 -9.21 -23.99
C ASP A 590 -5.37 -7.85 -23.35
N ILE A 591 -6.11 -7.50 -22.28
CA ILE A 591 -5.82 -6.30 -21.50
C ILE A 591 -4.41 -6.36 -20.91
N LEU A 592 -4.01 -7.50 -20.32
CA LEU A 592 -2.66 -7.67 -19.80
C LEU A 592 -1.59 -7.58 -20.90
N ARG A 593 -1.86 -8.06 -22.12
CA ARG A 593 -0.94 -7.88 -23.25
C ARG A 593 -0.79 -6.43 -23.67
N GLU A 594 -1.88 -5.66 -23.69
CA GLU A 594 -1.81 -4.23 -23.97
C GLU A 594 -0.98 -3.50 -22.90
N ILE A 595 -1.19 -3.80 -21.62
CA ILE A 595 -0.37 -3.33 -20.50
C ILE A 595 1.12 -3.63 -20.77
N ASN A 596 1.46 -4.89 -21.08
CA ASN A 596 2.84 -5.32 -21.31
C ASN A 596 3.51 -4.63 -22.51
N SER A 597 2.74 -4.21 -23.51
CA SER A 597 3.27 -3.52 -24.69
C SER A 597 3.71 -2.08 -24.40
N GLY A 598 3.18 -1.44 -23.35
CA GLY A 598 3.35 -0.02 -23.07
C GLY A 598 4.18 0.33 -21.83
N MET A 599 4.30 -0.55 -20.83
CA MET A 599 4.87 -0.22 -19.51
C MET A 599 6.41 -0.33 -19.40
N TRP A 600 7.13 0.25 -20.37
CA TRP A 600 8.59 0.14 -20.49
C TRP A 600 9.36 0.78 -19.33
N THR A 601 8.91 1.93 -18.84
CA THR A 601 9.53 2.71 -17.76
C THR A 601 9.77 1.97 -16.44
N VAL A 602 8.94 0.97 -16.14
CA VAL A 602 9.08 0.08 -14.97
C VAL A 602 9.47 -1.34 -15.35
N GLY A 603 9.57 -1.66 -16.65
CA GLY A 603 9.80 -3.02 -17.11
C GLY A 603 8.67 -3.97 -16.72
N TYR A 604 7.41 -3.52 -16.82
CA TYR A 604 6.26 -4.42 -16.68
C TYR A 604 5.85 -4.93 -18.07
N THR A 605 6.80 -5.54 -18.78
CA THR A 605 6.66 -5.93 -20.20
C THR A 605 6.82 -7.44 -20.41
N GLY A 606 7.63 -8.12 -19.60
CA GLY A 606 7.87 -9.57 -19.72
C GLY A 606 6.80 -10.46 -19.08
N GLN A 607 5.81 -9.89 -18.39
CA GLN A 607 4.83 -10.61 -17.57
C GLN A 607 3.56 -11.00 -18.32
N SER A 608 3.68 -11.84 -19.35
CA SER A 608 2.52 -12.31 -20.11
C SER A 608 1.54 -13.12 -19.25
N PRO A 609 0.25 -13.17 -19.63
CA PRO A 609 -0.73 -14.09 -19.05
C PRO A 609 -0.21 -15.53 -18.91
N GLU A 610 0.48 -16.04 -19.94
CA GLU A 610 1.05 -17.39 -19.96
C GLU A 610 2.05 -17.61 -18.84
N ARG A 611 3.05 -16.72 -18.71
CA ARG A 611 4.09 -16.86 -17.69
C ARG A 611 3.50 -16.77 -16.28
N LEU A 612 2.58 -15.83 -16.04
CA LEU A 612 1.93 -15.68 -14.74
C LEU A 612 1.06 -16.89 -14.37
N LYS A 613 0.33 -17.46 -15.33
CA LYS A 613 -0.44 -18.70 -15.14
C LYS A 613 0.47 -19.90 -14.92
N GLU A 614 1.63 -19.96 -15.58
CA GLU A 614 2.64 -21.00 -15.33
C GLU A 614 3.19 -20.90 -13.91
N HIS A 615 3.50 -19.69 -13.44
CA HIS A 615 3.95 -19.46 -12.06
C HIS A 615 2.90 -19.92 -11.04
N GLN A 616 1.62 -19.59 -11.28
CA GLN A 616 0.51 -19.96 -10.40
C GLN A 616 0.34 -21.49 -10.28
N LYS A 617 0.46 -22.22 -11.40
CA LYS A 617 0.35 -23.69 -11.42
C LYS A 617 1.53 -24.37 -10.71
N ASN A 618 2.68 -23.71 -10.63
CA ASN A 618 3.94 -24.29 -10.18
C ASN A 618 4.52 -23.65 -8.90
N TRP A 619 3.69 -23.11 -8.00
CA TRP A 619 4.15 -22.49 -6.74
C TRP A 619 5.25 -23.27 -5.99
N HIS A 620 5.13 -24.60 -5.97
CA HIS A 620 6.09 -25.50 -5.32
C HIS A 620 7.53 -25.45 -5.85
N THR A 621 7.78 -24.92 -7.05
CA THR A 621 9.14 -24.80 -7.62
C THR A 621 9.88 -23.58 -7.08
N PHE A 622 9.18 -22.59 -6.55
CA PHE A 622 9.78 -21.33 -6.11
C PHE A 622 10.33 -21.42 -4.69
N SER A 623 11.58 -20.99 -4.54
CA SER A 623 12.25 -20.96 -3.26
C SER A 623 11.57 -19.98 -2.29
N PHE A 624 11.40 -20.44 -1.06
CA PHE A 624 10.91 -19.60 0.03
C PHE A 624 11.99 -18.65 0.59
N GLU A 625 13.26 -18.83 0.22
CA GLU A 625 14.32 -17.96 0.70
C GLU A 625 14.53 -16.76 -0.23
N ASN A 626 14.40 -16.93 -1.55
CA ASN A 626 14.72 -15.87 -2.52
C ASN A 626 13.73 -15.75 -3.70
N LEU A 627 12.61 -16.47 -3.68
CA LEU A 627 11.59 -16.49 -4.74
C LEU A 627 12.04 -17.09 -6.08
N ARG A 628 13.29 -17.54 -6.25
CA ARG A 628 13.75 -18.10 -7.53
C ARG A 628 13.22 -19.52 -7.71
N ALA A 629 12.75 -19.86 -8.90
CA ALA A 629 12.37 -21.22 -9.26
C ALA A 629 13.61 -22.12 -9.33
N GLU A 630 13.49 -23.32 -8.74
CA GLU A 630 14.52 -24.36 -8.76
C GLU A 630 14.05 -25.54 -9.62
N GLY A 631 14.21 -25.43 -10.94
CA GLY A 631 13.74 -26.39 -11.92
C GLY A 631 12.26 -26.22 -12.31
N GLY A 632 11.79 -27.13 -13.17
CA GLY A 632 10.42 -27.15 -13.67
C GLY A 632 10.15 -26.15 -14.80
N PRO A 633 8.87 -25.90 -15.14
CA PRO A 633 8.50 -25.07 -16.28
C PRO A 633 8.86 -23.58 -16.17
N ALA A 634 9.07 -23.08 -14.96
CA ALA A 634 9.43 -21.69 -14.67
C ALA A 634 10.88 -21.54 -14.18
N ASP A 635 11.75 -22.53 -14.45
CA ASP A 635 13.13 -22.54 -13.95
C ASP A 635 13.88 -21.23 -14.24
N GLY A 636 14.56 -20.70 -13.23
CA GLY A 636 15.28 -19.42 -13.32
C GLY A 636 14.46 -18.18 -13.02
N ASP A 637 13.14 -18.19 -13.21
CA ASP A 637 12.28 -17.03 -12.92
C ASP A 637 12.14 -16.77 -11.42
N TYR A 638 11.97 -15.51 -11.05
CA TYR A 638 11.51 -15.14 -9.71
C TYR A 638 9.98 -15.15 -9.65
N TYR A 639 9.42 -15.61 -8.53
CA TYR A 639 7.97 -15.72 -8.39
C TYR A 639 7.26 -14.39 -8.63
N GLY A 640 6.28 -14.44 -9.53
CA GLY A 640 5.53 -13.29 -9.99
C GLY A 640 6.32 -12.23 -10.78
N LEU A 641 7.51 -12.55 -11.28
CA LEU A 641 8.32 -11.69 -12.17
C LEU A 641 8.38 -10.23 -11.69
N PRO A 642 8.90 -9.96 -10.47
CA PRO A 642 8.86 -8.63 -9.89
C PRO A 642 9.46 -7.60 -10.84
N TRP A 643 8.73 -6.53 -11.14
CA TRP A 643 9.23 -5.54 -12.10
C TRP A 643 10.40 -4.74 -11.50
N PRO A 644 11.46 -4.39 -12.24
CA PRO A 644 11.60 -4.59 -13.68
C PRO A 644 11.80 -6.03 -14.15
N CYS A 645 11.08 -6.38 -15.21
CA CYS A 645 11.18 -7.56 -16.05
C CYS A 645 11.06 -7.10 -17.51
N TRP A 646 12.16 -6.61 -18.07
CA TRP A 646 12.18 -6.01 -19.40
C TRP A 646 12.14 -7.03 -20.53
N GLY A 647 11.79 -6.53 -21.72
CA GLY A 647 11.76 -7.30 -22.95
C GLY A 647 10.43 -8.02 -23.15
N THR A 648 10.39 -8.86 -24.18
CA THR A 648 9.23 -9.72 -24.48
C THR A 648 9.23 -10.94 -23.55
N PRO A 649 8.11 -11.68 -23.45
CA PRO A 649 8.07 -12.94 -22.71
C PRO A 649 9.14 -13.95 -23.18
N GLU A 650 9.46 -13.96 -24.47
CA GLU A 650 10.45 -14.85 -25.09
C GLU A 650 11.89 -14.44 -24.75
N PHE A 651 12.14 -13.15 -24.50
CA PHE A 651 13.44 -12.68 -24.00
C PHE A 651 13.78 -13.28 -22.63
N GLY A 652 12.76 -13.66 -21.85
CA GLY A 652 12.94 -14.52 -20.68
C GLY A 652 13.64 -13.86 -19.49
N HIS A 653 13.59 -12.53 -19.37
CA HIS A 653 14.10 -11.86 -18.16
C HIS A 653 13.36 -12.40 -16.91
N PRO A 654 14.06 -12.75 -15.82
CA PRO A 654 13.47 -13.48 -14.68
C PRO A 654 12.70 -12.58 -13.70
N GLY A 655 12.85 -11.26 -13.85
CA GLY A 655 12.36 -10.26 -12.91
C GLY A 655 13.43 -9.88 -11.89
N SER A 656 13.15 -8.83 -11.11
CA SER A 656 14.15 -8.16 -10.26
C SER A 656 13.63 -8.07 -8.82
N PRO A 657 13.81 -9.12 -7.98
CA PRO A 657 13.24 -9.14 -6.64
C PRO A 657 13.83 -8.08 -5.71
N ASN A 658 15.12 -7.76 -5.87
CA ASN A 658 15.82 -6.73 -5.11
C ASN A 658 16.26 -5.62 -6.08
N LEU A 659 15.69 -4.43 -5.93
CA LEU A 659 16.07 -3.26 -6.72
C LEU A 659 17.46 -2.79 -6.32
N TYR A 660 18.21 -2.30 -7.31
CA TYR A 660 19.49 -1.61 -7.14
C TYR A 660 20.64 -2.49 -6.65
N ASP A 661 20.49 -3.81 -6.77
CA ASP A 661 21.53 -4.79 -6.51
C ASP A 661 22.52 -4.86 -7.68
N THR A 662 23.71 -4.29 -7.47
CA THR A 662 24.79 -4.29 -8.46
C THR A 662 25.61 -5.58 -8.44
N SER A 663 25.39 -6.48 -7.48
CA SER A 663 26.10 -7.77 -7.39
C SER A 663 25.49 -8.86 -8.27
N VAL A 664 24.36 -8.57 -8.92
CA VAL A 664 23.66 -9.45 -9.86
C VAL A 664 23.78 -8.86 -11.28
N PRO A 665 24.01 -9.68 -12.32
CA PRO A 665 23.97 -9.20 -13.71
C PRO A 665 22.59 -8.65 -14.08
N VAL A 666 22.54 -7.67 -14.99
CA VAL A 666 21.27 -7.06 -15.41
C VAL A 666 20.31 -8.08 -16.04
N MET A 667 20.82 -9.00 -16.86
CA MET A 667 20.04 -10.10 -17.45
C MET A 667 19.39 -11.02 -16.41
N GLU A 668 19.93 -11.04 -15.18
CA GLU A 668 19.49 -11.88 -14.06
C GLU A 668 18.67 -11.09 -13.01
N GLY A 669 18.31 -9.84 -13.31
CA GLY A 669 17.51 -8.96 -12.45
C GLY A 669 18.30 -8.00 -11.56
N GLY A 670 19.62 -7.86 -11.76
CA GLY A 670 20.42 -6.83 -11.10
C GLY A 670 20.32 -5.46 -11.78
N MET A 671 20.70 -4.39 -11.08
CA MET A 671 20.66 -3.03 -11.62
C MET A 671 21.31 -1.99 -10.70
N GLY A 672 21.62 -0.81 -11.23
CA GLY A 672 22.01 0.39 -10.48
C GLY A 672 20.85 1.36 -10.24
N PHE A 673 21.08 2.52 -9.62
CA PHE A 673 20.02 3.54 -9.47
C PHE A 673 19.70 4.24 -10.79
N ARG A 674 18.48 4.75 -10.95
CA ARG A 674 18.06 5.34 -12.24
C ARG A 674 18.73 6.69 -12.51
N ALA A 675 19.19 6.91 -13.74
CA ALA A 675 19.69 8.21 -14.23
C ALA A 675 18.55 9.18 -14.61
N ARG A 676 17.52 9.26 -13.76
CA ARG A 676 16.27 9.99 -14.03
C ARG A 676 16.42 11.52 -13.97
N PHE A 677 17.39 12.02 -13.21
CA PHE A 677 17.47 13.44 -12.83
C PHE A 677 18.57 14.20 -13.57
N GLY A 678 18.99 13.68 -14.73
CA GLY A 678 20.14 14.18 -15.48
C GLY A 678 21.45 13.51 -15.04
N ILE A 679 22.53 13.93 -15.69
CA ILE A 679 23.89 13.39 -15.47
C ILE A 679 24.78 14.31 -14.62
N GLU A 680 24.38 15.57 -14.46
CA GLU A 680 25.13 16.58 -13.74
C GLU A 680 24.15 17.59 -13.10
N ARG A 681 24.50 18.09 -11.91
CA ARG A 681 23.82 19.22 -11.27
C ARG A 681 24.86 20.15 -10.65
N ASP A 682 24.78 21.43 -11.00
CA ASP A 682 25.64 22.49 -10.46
C ASP A 682 27.15 22.18 -10.59
N GLY A 683 27.54 21.55 -11.71
CA GLY A 683 28.92 21.14 -11.98
C GLY A 683 29.35 19.85 -11.27
N VAL A 684 28.44 19.18 -10.57
CA VAL A 684 28.69 17.92 -9.85
C VAL A 684 28.07 16.76 -10.61
N ASN A 685 28.87 15.71 -10.85
CA ASN A 685 28.45 14.47 -11.47
C ASN A 685 27.31 13.79 -10.66
N LEU A 686 26.26 13.37 -11.37
CA LEU A 686 25.15 12.59 -10.81
C LEU A 686 25.22 11.11 -11.16
N LEU A 687 26.14 10.69 -12.04
CA LEU A 687 26.35 9.28 -12.35
C LEU A 687 27.04 8.57 -11.18
N ALA A 688 26.78 7.26 -11.04
CA ALA A 688 27.52 6.45 -10.09
C ALA A 688 29.02 6.51 -10.40
N GLU A 689 29.86 6.34 -9.37
CA GLU A 689 31.32 6.40 -9.52
C GLU A 689 31.93 5.11 -8.98
N GLY A 690 32.55 4.31 -9.85
CA GLY A 690 33.17 3.03 -9.48
C GLY A 690 32.17 1.97 -8.98
N SER A 691 30.89 2.08 -9.36
CA SER A 691 29.83 1.16 -8.97
C SER A 691 28.87 0.93 -10.14
N ALA A 692 28.93 -0.26 -10.74
CA ALA A 692 28.02 -0.71 -11.79
C ALA A 692 27.57 -2.16 -11.55
N PRO A 693 26.44 -2.60 -12.14
CA PRO A 693 26.07 -4.01 -12.15
C PRO A 693 27.19 -4.91 -12.68
N VAL A 694 27.41 -6.06 -12.04
CA VAL A 694 28.47 -6.99 -12.45
C VAL A 694 28.23 -7.56 -13.85
N GLY A 695 29.33 -7.76 -14.59
CA GLY A 695 29.31 -8.41 -15.90
C GLY A 695 28.85 -7.52 -17.06
N GLY A 696 28.65 -6.22 -16.84
CA GLY A 696 28.38 -5.26 -17.91
C GLY A 696 29.64 -4.75 -18.62
N ASP A 697 29.45 -4.25 -19.85
CA ASP A 697 30.51 -3.65 -20.68
C ASP A 697 30.93 -2.26 -20.18
N ILE A 698 30.10 -1.62 -19.34
CA ILE A 698 30.40 -0.36 -18.67
C ILE A 698 30.53 -0.64 -17.17
N ASP A 699 31.70 -0.36 -16.59
CA ASP A 699 32.05 -0.62 -15.19
C ASP A 699 31.89 0.59 -14.27
N ASP A 700 31.25 1.66 -14.76
CA ASP A 700 31.01 2.92 -14.04
C ASP A 700 29.54 3.40 -14.19
N GLY A 701 29.22 4.62 -13.75
CA GLY A 701 27.92 5.25 -13.99
C GLY A 701 27.69 5.63 -15.46
N TYR A 702 26.45 5.51 -15.92
CA TYR A 702 26.07 5.78 -17.32
C TYR A 702 24.66 6.41 -17.45
N PRO A 703 24.40 7.21 -18.49
CA PRO A 703 23.10 7.87 -18.69
C PRO A 703 21.99 6.90 -19.13
N GLU A 704 20.75 7.41 -19.23
CA GLU A 704 19.65 6.70 -19.89
C GLU A 704 20.00 6.38 -21.35
N PHE A 705 19.65 5.18 -21.83
CA PHE A 705 19.94 4.78 -23.21
C PHE A 705 18.95 5.35 -24.23
N ASN A 706 19.48 5.79 -25.36
CA ASN A 706 18.74 6.22 -26.54
C ASN A 706 19.47 5.76 -27.81
N ASP A 707 18.83 5.97 -28.97
CA ASP A 707 19.39 5.57 -30.26
C ASP A 707 20.80 6.14 -30.51
N GLN A 708 21.04 7.41 -30.15
CA GLN A 708 22.34 8.05 -30.33
C GLN A 708 23.42 7.40 -29.47
N LEU A 709 23.14 7.10 -28.19
CA LEU A 709 24.11 6.46 -27.30
C LEU A 709 24.47 5.05 -27.79
N LEU A 710 23.49 4.28 -28.30
CA LEU A 710 23.77 2.98 -28.91
C LEU A 710 24.69 3.12 -30.14
N LYS A 711 24.48 4.14 -30.97
CA LYS A 711 25.34 4.44 -32.14
C LYS A 711 26.76 4.81 -31.70
N ASP A 712 26.88 5.66 -30.68
CA ASP A 712 28.17 6.11 -30.15
C ASP A 712 28.98 4.97 -29.53
N LEU A 713 28.31 4.01 -28.88
CA LEU A 713 28.91 2.80 -28.29
C LEU A 713 29.19 1.70 -29.33
N GLY A 714 28.67 1.82 -30.55
CA GLY A 714 28.76 0.79 -31.58
C GLY A 714 27.78 -0.38 -31.41
N TRP A 715 26.86 -0.31 -30.46
CA TRP A 715 25.85 -1.34 -30.15
C TRP A 715 24.61 -1.24 -31.07
N TRP A 716 24.49 -0.16 -31.84
CA TRP A 716 23.39 0.01 -32.78
C TRP A 716 23.28 -1.14 -33.78
N ASP A 717 24.40 -1.77 -34.14
CA ASP A 717 24.42 -2.87 -35.11
C ASP A 717 23.91 -4.21 -34.59
N ASP A 718 23.70 -4.33 -33.27
CA ASP A 718 23.10 -5.51 -32.62
C ASP A 718 21.55 -5.48 -32.65
N LEU A 719 20.97 -4.37 -33.14
CA LEU A 719 19.55 -4.29 -33.47
C LEU A 719 19.27 -4.95 -34.83
N THR A 720 18.13 -5.65 -34.91
CA THR A 720 17.55 -6.12 -36.17
C THR A 720 17.15 -4.94 -37.07
N ALA A 721 16.89 -5.20 -38.36
CA ALA A 721 16.50 -4.14 -39.29
C ALA A 721 15.18 -3.48 -38.89
N GLU A 722 14.23 -4.27 -38.39
CA GLU A 722 12.93 -3.83 -37.88
C GLU A 722 13.09 -3.00 -36.60
N GLU A 723 13.91 -3.45 -35.65
CA GLU A 723 14.21 -2.70 -34.42
C GLU A 723 14.92 -1.37 -34.74
N LYS A 724 15.90 -1.35 -35.66
CA LYS A 724 16.56 -0.10 -36.09
C LYS A 724 15.53 0.91 -36.62
N GLN A 725 14.61 0.46 -37.45
CA GLN A 725 13.56 1.32 -37.98
C GLN A 725 12.63 1.84 -36.87
N ALA A 726 12.30 1.01 -35.90
CA ALA A 726 11.41 1.37 -34.80
C ALA A 726 12.07 2.26 -33.74
N ALA A 727 13.37 2.09 -33.49
CA ALA A 727 14.15 2.75 -32.44
C ALA A 727 14.77 4.08 -32.87
N GLU A 728 14.90 4.36 -34.17
CA GLU A 728 15.52 5.59 -34.70
C GLU A 728 14.85 6.84 -34.10
N GLY A 729 15.66 7.74 -33.52
CA GLY A 729 15.19 8.96 -32.87
C GLY A 729 14.44 8.76 -31.55
N LYS A 730 14.44 7.55 -30.98
CA LYS A 730 13.75 7.22 -29.73
C LYS A 730 14.71 6.96 -28.58
N ASN A 731 14.12 6.95 -27.38
CA ASN A 731 14.79 6.53 -26.17
C ASN A 731 14.23 5.17 -25.70
N TRP A 732 14.88 4.56 -24.72
CA TRP A 732 14.47 3.29 -24.14
C TRP A 732 13.04 3.24 -23.55
N LYS A 733 12.40 4.39 -23.28
CA LYS A 733 11.02 4.44 -22.74
C LYS A 733 9.96 4.63 -23.82
N THR A 734 10.32 4.98 -25.04
CA THR A 734 9.38 5.16 -26.17
C THR A 734 9.63 4.21 -27.33
N ASP A 735 10.74 3.46 -27.31
CA ASP A 735 10.95 2.33 -28.23
C ASP A 735 10.06 1.15 -27.85
N LEU A 736 8.90 1.06 -28.50
CA LEU A 736 7.94 -0.04 -28.35
C LEU A 736 8.41 -1.36 -28.98
N SER A 737 9.49 -1.37 -29.78
CA SER A 737 10.00 -2.63 -30.34
C SER A 737 10.69 -3.50 -29.31
N GLY A 738 11.16 -2.91 -28.20
CA GLY A 738 11.98 -3.59 -27.21
C GLY A 738 13.47 -3.69 -27.59
N GLY A 739 13.88 -3.15 -28.75
CA GLY A 739 15.22 -3.30 -29.28
C GLY A 739 16.29 -2.62 -28.44
N ILE A 740 16.11 -1.33 -28.10
CA ILE A 740 17.08 -0.60 -27.25
C ILE A 740 17.26 -1.33 -25.91
N GLN A 741 16.16 -1.77 -25.31
CA GLN A 741 16.14 -2.43 -24.01
C GLN A 741 16.84 -3.79 -24.08
N ARG A 742 16.53 -4.59 -25.10
CA ARG A 742 17.16 -5.90 -25.34
C ARG A 742 18.68 -5.75 -25.49
N VAL A 743 19.14 -4.89 -26.40
CA VAL A 743 20.57 -4.70 -26.67
C VAL A 743 21.31 -4.19 -25.42
N THR A 744 20.76 -3.18 -24.73
CA THR A 744 21.41 -2.65 -23.53
C THR A 744 21.56 -3.69 -22.42
N ILE A 745 20.55 -4.55 -22.22
CA ILE A 745 20.61 -5.65 -21.26
C ILE A 745 21.60 -6.74 -21.68
N GLU A 746 21.72 -7.05 -22.97
CA GLU A 746 22.73 -7.97 -23.51
C GLU A 746 24.16 -7.48 -23.25
N HIS A 747 24.38 -6.17 -23.23
CA HIS A 747 25.64 -5.53 -22.80
C HIS A 747 25.75 -5.33 -21.28
N GLY A 748 24.86 -5.97 -20.51
CA GLY A 748 24.84 -5.93 -19.03
C GLY A 748 24.55 -4.55 -18.44
N CYS A 749 23.87 -3.68 -19.17
CA CYS A 749 23.52 -2.33 -18.74
C CYS A 749 22.00 -2.18 -18.53
N ALA A 750 21.61 -1.46 -17.47
CA ALA A 750 20.20 -1.15 -17.23
C ALA A 750 19.72 -0.08 -18.25
N PRO A 751 18.57 -0.28 -18.95
CA PRO A 751 18.12 0.67 -19.97
C PRO A 751 17.95 2.12 -19.47
N TYR A 752 17.62 2.29 -18.18
CA TYR A 752 17.42 3.59 -17.55
C TYR A 752 18.70 4.27 -17.05
N GLY A 753 19.87 3.69 -17.29
CA GLY A 753 21.15 4.21 -16.78
C GLY A 753 21.57 3.69 -15.41
N ASN A 754 22.65 4.27 -14.87
CA ASN A 754 23.21 3.97 -13.56
C ASN A 754 23.76 5.26 -12.92
N ALA A 755 23.07 5.74 -11.89
CA ALA A 755 23.33 7.04 -11.26
C ALA A 755 23.51 6.96 -9.74
N LYS A 756 23.76 8.12 -9.12
CA LYS A 756 23.67 8.31 -7.67
C LYS A 756 22.22 8.52 -7.24
N ALA A 757 21.83 7.92 -6.12
CA ALA A 757 20.62 8.33 -5.40
C ALA A 757 20.80 9.76 -4.88
N ARG A 758 19.78 10.60 -4.91
CA ARG A 758 19.85 11.99 -4.43
C ARG A 758 19.24 12.13 -3.04
N ALA A 759 20.05 12.59 -2.09
CA ALA A 759 19.61 13.00 -0.78
C ALA A 759 18.99 14.42 -0.79
N VAL A 760 19.21 15.20 -1.85
CA VAL A 760 18.64 16.53 -2.09
C VAL A 760 17.67 16.48 -3.28
N VAL A 761 16.43 16.94 -3.07
CA VAL A 761 15.39 17.00 -4.11
C VAL A 761 15.02 18.45 -4.36
N TRP A 762 15.70 19.07 -5.33
CA TRP A 762 15.55 20.49 -5.65
C TRP A 762 14.16 20.90 -6.20
N THR A 763 13.28 19.93 -6.46
CA THR A 763 11.90 20.16 -6.92
C THR A 763 10.86 20.14 -5.80
N PHE A 764 11.25 19.80 -4.56
CA PHE A 764 10.33 19.75 -3.42
C PHE A 764 10.39 21.04 -2.61
N PRO A 765 9.31 21.40 -1.89
CA PRO A 765 9.30 22.54 -0.97
C PRO A 765 10.45 22.48 0.05
N ASP A 766 10.70 21.28 0.58
CA ASP A 766 11.86 20.99 1.43
C ASP A 766 12.86 20.11 0.67
N GLN A 767 13.96 20.72 0.22
CA GLN A 767 14.96 20.01 -0.59
C GLN A 767 15.71 18.94 0.22
N VAL A 768 16.05 19.25 1.47
CA VAL A 768 16.44 18.29 2.51
C VAL A 768 15.26 18.17 3.47
N PRO A 769 14.86 16.97 3.93
CA PRO A 769 13.73 16.83 4.84
C PRO A 769 13.89 17.70 6.09
N LYS A 770 12.86 18.47 6.43
CA LYS A 770 12.83 19.31 7.64
C LYS A 770 11.79 18.82 8.62
N HIS A 771 12.10 18.93 9.90
CA HIS A 771 11.08 18.82 10.94
C HIS A 771 10.21 20.09 10.90
N ARG A 772 8.90 19.89 10.79
CA ARG A 772 7.88 20.94 10.89
C ARG A 772 6.80 20.43 11.82
N GLU A 773 6.33 21.28 12.73
CA GLU A 773 5.23 20.89 13.60
C GLU A 773 3.95 20.64 12.79
N PRO A 774 3.14 19.63 13.16
CA PRO A 774 1.82 19.41 12.58
C PRO A 774 0.97 20.68 12.59
N LEU A 775 0.00 20.77 11.66
CA LEU A 775 -0.91 21.93 11.62
C LEU A 775 -1.69 22.06 12.93
N TYR A 776 -2.12 20.91 13.45
CA TYR A 776 -2.76 20.77 14.75
C TYR A 776 -1.78 20.08 15.71
N THR A 777 -1.10 20.87 16.55
CA THR A 777 -0.10 20.36 17.50
C THR A 777 -0.40 20.81 18.93
N THR A 778 -0.18 19.94 19.90
CA THR A 778 -0.19 20.28 21.35
C THR A 778 1.10 20.98 21.80
N ARG A 779 2.15 21.00 20.95
CA ARG A 779 3.46 21.61 21.23
C ARG A 779 3.59 22.97 20.54
N ARG A 780 2.74 23.93 20.93
CA ARG A 780 2.76 25.30 20.37
C ARG A 780 4.08 26.01 20.61
N ASP A 781 4.78 25.65 21.68
CA ASP A 781 6.14 26.10 21.99
C ASP A 781 7.15 25.77 20.88
N LEU A 782 6.91 24.73 20.08
CA LEU A 782 7.79 24.32 18.98
C LEU A 782 7.47 25.00 17.64
N VAL A 783 6.29 25.63 17.48
CA VAL A 783 5.82 26.18 16.20
C VAL A 783 6.71 27.32 15.70
N GLU A 784 7.21 28.18 16.59
CA GLU A 784 8.11 29.28 16.21
C GLU A 784 9.44 28.75 15.63
N ARG A 785 9.94 27.64 16.17
CA ARG A 785 11.22 27.04 15.76
C ARG A 785 11.08 26.12 14.54
N PHE A 786 9.92 25.46 14.40
CA PHE A 786 9.63 24.50 13.33
C PHE A 786 8.28 24.80 12.67
N PRO A 787 8.13 25.96 12.02
CA PRO A 787 6.86 26.35 11.42
C PRO A 787 6.50 25.48 10.22
N THR A 788 5.21 25.41 9.92
CA THR A 788 4.70 24.87 8.66
C THR A 788 5.02 25.78 7.46
N TRP A 789 4.53 25.45 6.27
CA TRP A 789 4.67 26.27 5.07
C TRP A 789 3.69 27.46 5.06
N ASP A 790 3.94 28.42 4.18
CA ASP A 790 2.91 29.40 3.81
C ASP A 790 1.75 28.71 3.06
N ASP A 791 0.59 29.35 3.00
CA ASP A 791 -0.54 28.86 2.23
C ASP A 791 -0.22 28.89 0.73
N PHE A 792 -0.80 27.95 -0.03
CA PHE A 792 -0.62 27.85 -1.47
C PHE A 792 -1.92 28.20 -2.20
N ASP A 793 -1.81 29.07 -3.21
CA ASP A 793 -2.95 29.51 -4.02
C ASP A 793 -3.57 28.36 -4.84
N SER A 794 -2.74 27.45 -5.36
CA SER A 794 -3.19 26.23 -6.05
C SER A 794 -2.18 25.09 -5.92
N ILE A 795 -2.65 23.93 -5.48
CA ILE A 795 -1.98 22.62 -5.62
C ILE A 795 -3.01 21.64 -6.16
N MET A 796 -2.74 21.04 -7.32
CA MET A 796 -3.65 20.08 -7.97
C MET A 796 -5.10 20.61 -8.02
N ARG A 797 -5.23 21.83 -8.55
CA ARG A 797 -6.48 22.58 -8.80
C ARG A 797 -7.16 23.23 -7.60
N LEU A 798 -6.59 23.14 -6.40
CA LEU A 798 -7.24 23.61 -5.17
C LEU A 798 -6.32 24.49 -4.30
N PRO A 799 -6.87 25.53 -3.66
CA PRO A 799 -6.16 26.29 -2.64
C PRO A 799 -5.84 25.37 -1.45
N THR A 800 -4.68 25.54 -0.84
CA THR A 800 -4.24 24.66 0.26
C THR A 800 -3.64 25.46 1.41
N MET A 801 -4.24 25.29 2.59
CA MET A 801 -3.93 26.08 3.77
C MET A 801 -2.93 25.36 4.68
N TYR A 802 -1.94 26.09 5.18
CA TYR A 802 -0.93 25.64 6.13
C TYR A 802 -0.81 26.65 7.26
N LYS A 803 -0.09 27.75 7.06
CA LYS A 803 0.14 28.79 8.06
C LYS A 803 -1.17 29.33 8.64
N THR A 804 -2.20 29.55 7.83
CA THR A 804 -3.50 30.04 8.34
C THR A 804 -4.17 29.07 9.31
N ILE A 805 -3.96 27.76 9.15
CA ILE A 805 -4.45 26.76 10.09
C ILE A 805 -3.55 26.72 11.33
N GLN A 806 -2.23 26.65 11.15
CA GLN A 806 -1.30 26.56 12.26
C GLN A 806 -1.29 27.82 13.14
N ASP A 807 -1.59 29.01 12.63
CA ASP A 807 -1.64 30.24 13.43
C ASP A 807 -2.83 30.26 14.42
N ARG A 808 -3.83 29.38 14.27
CA ARG A 808 -4.97 29.24 15.18
C ARG A 808 -4.60 28.34 16.37
N ASP A 809 -4.56 28.90 17.58
CA ASP A 809 -4.28 28.12 18.78
C ASP A 809 -5.53 27.46 19.34
N ASN A 810 -5.62 26.14 19.14
CA ASN A 810 -6.72 25.30 19.59
C ASN A 810 -6.35 24.46 20.83
N THR A 811 -5.13 24.57 21.34
CA THR A 811 -4.60 23.61 22.33
C THR A 811 -5.24 23.68 23.70
N GLY A 812 -5.76 24.84 24.10
CA GLY A 812 -6.51 24.99 25.35
C GLY A 812 -7.83 24.21 25.35
N GLU A 813 -8.45 24.04 24.18
CA GLU A 813 -9.73 23.31 24.02
C GLU A 813 -9.52 21.82 23.69
N TYR A 814 -8.45 21.51 22.96
CA TYR A 814 -8.13 20.16 22.46
C TYR A 814 -6.71 19.76 22.91
N PRO A 815 -6.53 19.30 24.16
CA PRO A 815 -5.21 19.10 24.76
C PRO A 815 -4.54 17.76 24.44
N MET A 816 -5.24 16.83 23.78
CA MET A 816 -4.74 15.47 23.52
C MET A 816 -4.40 15.29 22.04
N ILE A 817 -3.28 14.65 21.73
CA ILE A 817 -2.95 14.22 20.36
C ILE A 817 -3.85 13.03 20.01
N LEU A 818 -4.52 13.10 18.86
CA LEU A 818 -5.25 11.97 18.28
C LEU A 818 -4.45 11.37 17.12
N THR A 819 -4.22 10.07 17.18
CA THR A 819 -3.65 9.30 16.08
C THR A 819 -4.55 8.12 15.72
N SER A 820 -4.52 7.67 14.47
CA SER A 820 -5.37 6.58 13.99
C SER A 820 -4.56 5.40 13.46
N GLY A 821 -5.14 4.20 13.44
CA GLY A 821 -4.50 3.05 12.82
C GLY A 821 -5.42 1.88 12.55
N ARG A 822 -4.82 0.70 12.40
CA ARG A 822 -5.52 -0.52 11.99
C ARG A 822 -5.71 -1.50 13.13
N LEU A 823 -6.63 -2.43 12.91
CA LEU A 823 -6.81 -3.66 13.64
C LEU A 823 -6.54 -4.86 12.72
N VAL A 824 -6.28 -6.03 13.29
CA VAL A 824 -5.96 -7.23 12.48
C VAL A 824 -7.20 -7.82 11.81
N GLU A 825 -8.37 -7.60 12.40
CA GLU A 825 -9.67 -8.17 12.04
C GLU A 825 -10.23 -7.49 10.80
N TYR A 826 -9.91 -6.22 10.57
CA TYR A 826 -10.51 -5.40 9.53
C TYR A 826 -9.50 -4.91 8.50
N GLU A 827 -10.04 -4.44 7.37
CA GLU A 827 -9.27 -3.94 6.23
C GLU A 827 -10.00 -2.75 5.59
N GLY A 828 -9.24 -1.80 5.04
CA GLY A 828 -9.79 -0.56 4.48
C GLY A 828 -10.63 0.21 5.49
N GLY A 829 -11.74 0.80 5.04
CA GLY A 829 -12.80 1.34 5.90
C GLY A 829 -13.76 0.26 6.47
N GLY A 830 -13.45 -1.02 6.29
CA GLY A 830 -14.19 -2.14 6.88
C GLY A 830 -15.48 -2.55 6.16
N GLU A 831 -15.81 -1.98 4.99
CA GLU A 831 -17.05 -2.29 4.27
C GLU A 831 -17.22 -3.78 4.00
N GLU A 832 -16.16 -4.40 3.50
CA GLU A 832 -16.07 -5.83 3.24
C GLU A 832 -16.05 -6.65 4.53
N THR A 833 -15.15 -6.29 5.45
CA THR A 833 -14.77 -7.13 6.59
C THR A 833 -15.73 -7.04 7.77
N ARG A 834 -16.44 -5.91 7.97
CA ARG A 834 -17.58 -5.81 8.91
C ARG A 834 -18.82 -6.55 8.41
N SER A 835 -18.84 -6.86 7.11
CA SER A 835 -19.87 -7.67 6.45
C SER A 835 -19.53 -9.17 6.45
N MET A 836 -18.46 -9.58 7.13
CA MET A 836 -18.09 -10.98 7.38
C MET A 836 -18.32 -11.34 8.85
N SER A 837 -19.25 -12.26 9.10
CA SER A 837 -19.67 -12.63 10.46
C SER A 837 -18.54 -13.09 11.38
N TRP A 838 -17.54 -13.82 10.88
CA TRP A 838 -16.43 -14.30 11.71
C TRP A 838 -15.48 -13.17 12.13
N LEU A 839 -15.17 -12.26 11.21
CA LEU A 839 -14.32 -11.10 11.54
C LEU A 839 -15.06 -10.13 12.45
N ALA A 840 -16.36 -9.93 12.17
CA ALA A 840 -17.24 -9.15 13.01
C ALA A 840 -17.25 -9.65 14.47
N GLU A 841 -17.36 -10.96 14.68
CA GLU A 841 -17.33 -11.55 16.02
C GLU A 841 -16.07 -11.20 16.82
N LEU A 842 -14.91 -11.05 16.17
CA LEU A 842 -13.63 -10.78 16.83
C LEU A 842 -13.51 -9.36 17.39
N GLN A 843 -14.19 -8.37 16.80
CA GLN A 843 -14.16 -7.00 17.30
C GLN A 843 -15.48 -6.26 17.04
N GLN A 844 -16.34 -6.20 18.06
CA GLN A 844 -17.72 -5.73 17.92
C GLN A 844 -17.91 -4.23 18.10
N GLU A 845 -17.01 -3.58 18.84
CA GLU A 845 -17.18 -2.18 19.25
C GLU A 845 -16.05 -1.30 18.70
N MET A 846 -16.43 -0.10 18.27
CA MET A 846 -15.49 0.97 17.99
C MET A 846 -15.01 1.58 19.32
N PHE A 847 -13.71 1.91 19.42
CA PHE A 847 -13.11 2.38 20.68
C PHE A 847 -12.04 3.45 20.49
N VAL A 848 -11.70 4.13 21.58
CA VAL A 848 -10.51 4.99 21.72
C VAL A 848 -9.62 4.47 22.83
N GLU A 849 -8.33 4.31 22.55
CA GLU A 849 -7.32 4.01 23.58
C GLU A 849 -6.98 5.27 24.37
N ILE A 850 -7.09 5.20 25.69
CA ILE A 850 -6.82 6.30 26.61
C ILE A 850 -5.83 5.84 27.68
N ASN A 851 -4.84 6.68 27.99
CA ASN A 851 -3.90 6.40 29.07
C ASN A 851 -4.63 6.35 30.44
N PRO A 852 -4.22 5.46 31.38
CA PRO A 852 -4.86 5.39 32.70
C PRO A 852 -4.84 6.70 33.49
N ALA A 853 -3.80 7.53 33.36
CA ALA A 853 -3.76 8.82 34.03
C ALA A 853 -4.83 9.77 33.48
N ASP A 854 -4.92 9.91 32.16
CA ASP A 854 -5.91 10.79 31.52
C ASP A 854 -7.33 10.31 31.76
N ALA A 855 -7.57 9.01 31.71
CA ALA A 855 -8.88 8.43 32.02
C ALA A 855 -9.31 8.77 33.46
N ASN A 856 -8.40 8.68 34.44
CA ASN A 856 -8.69 9.05 35.83
C ASN A 856 -8.93 10.56 36.00
N ASP A 857 -8.12 11.40 35.36
CA ASP A 857 -8.28 12.86 35.38
C ASP A 857 -9.63 13.28 34.78
N LEU A 858 -10.09 12.59 33.73
CA LEU A 858 -11.37 12.80 33.06
C LEU A 858 -12.55 12.04 33.71
N SER A 859 -12.31 11.27 34.78
CA SER A 859 -13.32 10.42 35.43
C SER A 859 -14.00 9.39 34.49
N ILE A 860 -13.23 8.87 33.53
CA ILE A 860 -13.64 7.84 32.56
C ILE A 860 -13.17 6.47 33.04
N LYS A 861 -14.04 5.47 32.95
CA LYS A 861 -13.69 4.06 33.20
C LYS A 861 -13.55 3.29 31.89
N ASP A 862 -12.84 2.18 31.96
CA ASP A 862 -12.77 1.22 30.87
C ASP A 862 -14.18 0.74 30.49
N GLY A 863 -14.50 0.77 29.19
CA GLY A 863 -15.81 0.42 28.64
C GLY A 863 -16.89 1.51 28.70
N ASP A 864 -16.63 2.68 29.30
CA ASP A 864 -17.57 3.80 29.26
C ASP A 864 -17.75 4.29 27.80
N ASP A 865 -18.95 4.79 27.48
CA ASP A 865 -19.15 5.57 26.25
C ASP A 865 -18.53 6.97 26.43
N VAL A 866 -17.78 7.41 25.42
CA VAL A 866 -17.10 8.71 25.40
C VAL A 866 -17.32 9.42 24.08
N TRP A 867 -17.33 10.75 24.12
CA TRP A 867 -17.20 11.59 22.94
C TRP A 867 -15.73 11.89 22.71
N VAL A 868 -15.30 11.70 21.46
CA VAL A 868 -14.01 12.20 20.96
C VAL A 868 -14.32 13.26 19.91
N GLU A 869 -13.94 14.51 20.19
CA GLU A 869 -14.19 15.67 19.32
C GLU A 869 -12.86 16.21 18.80
N GLY A 870 -12.75 16.36 17.48
CA GLY A 870 -11.59 16.94 16.82
C GLY A 870 -11.65 18.47 16.77
N ALA A 871 -10.52 19.12 16.50
CA ALA A 871 -10.42 20.59 16.51
C ALA A 871 -11.27 21.33 15.45
N GLU A 872 -11.89 20.61 14.52
CA GLU A 872 -12.82 21.16 13.52
C GLU A 872 -14.30 20.88 13.86
N GLY A 873 -14.59 20.39 15.08
CA GLY A 873 -15.95 20.20 15.61
C GLY A 873 -16.60 18.86 15.24
N GLY A 874 -15.99 18.07 14.35
CA GLY A 874 -16.42 16.69 14.10
C GLY A 874 -16.21 15.82 15.34
N ARG A 875 -17.23 15.07 15.74
CA ARG A 875 -17.19 14.22 16.95
C ARG A 875 -17.70 12.81 16.71
N VAL A 876 -17.19 11.86 17.48
CA VAL A 876 -17.57 10.45 17.44
C VAL A 876 -17.89 9.92 18.83
N LYS A 877 -18.91 9.07 18.93
CA LYS A 877 -19.25 8.36 20.17
C LYS A 877 -18.73 6.93 20.13
N VAL A 878 -17.78 6.62 21.01
CA VAL A 878 -17.04 5.34 20.99
C VAL A 878 -16.83 4.80 22.40
N LYS A 879 -16.39 3.54 22.52
CA LYS A 879 -16.00 2.96 23.82
C LYS A 879 -14.63 3.44 24.27
N ALA A 880 -14.46 3.70 25.57
CA ALA A 880 -13.14 3.90 26.15
C ALA A 880 -12.43 2.56 26.33
N LEU A 881 -11.19 2.46 25.85
CA LEU A 881 -10.26 1.38 26.15
C LEU A 881 -9.09 1.94 26.96
N VAL A 882 -9.12 1.76 28.28
CA VAL A 882 -8.13 2.34 29.19
C VAL A 882 -6.89 1.44 29.24
N THR A 883 -5.75 1.94 28.74
CA THR A 883 -4.55 1.12 28.51
C THR A 883 -3.24 1.90 28.59
N PRO A 884 -2.17 1.36 29.20
CA PRO A 884 -0.84 2.00 29.23
C PRO A 884 -0.09 1.92 27.88
N ARG A 885 -0.72 1.33 26.85
CA ARG A 885 -0.12 1.20 25.50
C ARG A 885 0.08 2.55 24.82
N VAL A 886 -0.78 3.52 25.08
CA VAL A 886 -0.65 4.92 24.63
C VAL A 886 -0.05 5.78 25.75
N ASP A 887 0.68 6.83 25.38
CA ASP A 887 1.22 7.77 26.36
C ASP A 887 0.17 8.71 26.95
N ARG A 888 0.52 9.41 28.01
CA ARG A 888 -0.30 10.51 28.54
C ARG A 888 -0.49 11.58 27.45
N ASN A 889 -1.70 12.14 27.36
CA ASN A 889 -2.14 13.10 26.34
C ASN A 889 -2.07 12.58 24.90
N VAL A 890 -2.02 11.27 24.69
CA VAL A 890 -2.10 10.64 23.36
C VAL A 890 -3.24 9.63 23.34
N ALA A 891 -4.14 9.80 22.37
CA ALA A 891 -5.26 8.92 22.12
C ALA A 891 -5.09 8.19 20.78
N PHE A 892 -5.60 6.96 20.69
CA PHE A 892 -5.59 6.18 19.46
C PHE A 892 -6.97 5.64 19.09
N MET A 893 -7.34 5.74 17.82
CA MET A 893 -8.57 5.16 17.29
C MET A 893 -8.34 4.29 16.03
N PRO A 894 -8.96 3.11 15.92
CA PRO A 894 -8.99 2.38 14.65
C PRO A 894 -9.97 3.03 13.66
N PHE A 895 -9.66 3.04 12.36
CA PHE A 895 -10.52 3.75 11.36
C PHE A 895 -11.46 2.82 10.55
N HIS A 896 -11.66 1.59 10.98
CA HIS A 896 -12.36 0.54 10.21
C HIS A 896 -13.89 0.55 10.30
N PHE A 897 -14.47 1.49 11.05
CA PHE A 897 -15.90 1.46 11.39
C PHE A 897 -16.68 2.51 10.60
N GLY A 898 -17.97 2.25 10.43
CA GLY A 898 -18.92 3.10 9.70
C GLY A 898 -20.36 2.65 9.94
N GLY A 899 -21.33 3.44 9.48
CA GLY A 899 -22.76 3.19 9.73
C GLY A 899 -23.28 3.76 11.05
N MET A 900 -22.43 4.43 11.83
CA MET A 900 -22.83 5.46 12.80
C MET A 900 -22.23 6.79 12.34
N PHE A 901 -22.92 7.90 12.63
CA PHE A 901 -22.42 9.24 12.35
C PHE A 901 -22.82 10.20 13.47
N GLN A 902 -21.83 10.74 14.18
CA GLN A 902 -22.00 11.72 15.27
C GLN A 902 -22.99 11.28 16.37
N GLY A 903 -23.01 9.99 16.69
CA GLY A 903 -23.83 9.35 17.71
C GLY A 903 -25.14 8.75 17.19
N GLU A 904 -25.47 8.98 15.92
CA GLU A 904 -26.70 8.49 15.30
C GLU A 904 -26.43 7.24 14.47
N SER A 905 -27.34 6.27 14.55
CA SER A 905 -27.26 5.07 13.71
C SER A 905 -27.79 5.37 12.31
N LEU A 906 -27.06 4.91 11.30
CA LEU A 906 -27.46 4.97 9.89
C LEU A 906 -27.95 3.61 9.38
N ARG A 907 -28.19 2.64 10.28
CA ARG A 907 -28.47 1.25 9.89
C ARG A 907 -29.75 1.11 9.06
N ASP A 908 -30.75 1.92 9.35
CA ASP A 908 -32.03 1.97 8.65
C ASP A 908 -31.94 2.55 7.23
N ARG A 909 -30.82 3.21 6.89
CA ARG A 909 -30.57 3.77 5.55
C ARG A 909 -29.93 2.79 4.58
N TYR A 910 -29.45 1.64 5.07
CA TYR A 910 -28.90 0.60 4.19
C TYR A 910 -30.03 -0.11 3.43
N PRO A 911 -29.79 -0.61 2.21
CA PRO A 911 -30.75 -1.47 1.53
C PRO A 911 -31.06 -2.72 2.35
N ASP A 912 -32.31 -3.18 2.29
CA ASP A 912 -32.81 -4.28 3.12
C ASP A 912 -31.90 -5.52 3.12
N GLY A 913 -31.39 -5.85 4.31
CA GLY A 913 -30.56 -7.03 4.56
C GLY A 913 -29.09 -6.90 4.15
N SER A 914 -28.66 -5.76 3.61
CA SER A 914 -27.28 -5.51 3.19
C SER A 914 -26.45 -4.73 4.23
N ASP A 915 -27.05 -4.36 5.37
CA ASP A 915 -26.33 -3.73 6.49
C ASP A 915 -25.17 -4.60 7.01
N PRO A 916 -24.01 -4.01 7.33
CA PRO A 916 -22.89 -4.76 7.89
C PRO A 916 -23.28 -5.31 9.27
N TYR A 917 -22.74 -6.47 9.65
CA TYR A 917 -23.02 -7.08 10.96
C TYR A 917 -22.72 -6.12 12.10
N ILE A 918 -21.64 -5.35 11.96
CA ILE A 918 -21.23 -4.30 12.90
C ILE A 918 -21.21 -2.94 12.22
N ILE A 919 -21.80 -1.98 12.93
CA ILE A 919 -21.69 -0.55 12.66
C ILE A 919 -20.86 0.11 13.77
N GLY A 920 -20.32 1.28 13.48
CA GLY A 920 -19.61 2.10 14.45
C GLY A 920 -19.23 3.44 13.83
N GLU A 921 -18.57 4.29 14.62
CA GLU A 921 -18.13 5.60 14.15
C GLU A 921 -16.84 5.52 13.34
N ALA A 922 -16.76 6.32 12.28
CA ALA A 922 -15.51 6.51 11.55
C ALA A 922 -14.58 7.44 12.35
N ALA A 923 -13.39 6.97 12.72
CA ALA A 923 -12.40 7.81 13.41
C ALA A 923 -12.11 9.12 12.65
N ASN A 924 -12.20 9.08 11.31
CA ASN A 924 -11.93 10.23 10.46
C ASN A 924 -13.03 11.30 10.44
N THR A 925 -14.18 11.05 11.07
CA THR A 925 -15.15 12.12 11.36
C THR A 925 -14.57 13.13 12.35
N ALA A 926 -13.70 12.69 13.26
CA ALA A 926 -13.02 13.53 14.25
C ALA A 926 -11.60 13.95 13.84
N THR A 927 -11.14 13.60 12.63
CA THR A 927 -9.85 14.08 12.11
C THR A 927 -10.03 15.37 11.30
N THR A 928 -8.96 16.15 11.22
CA THR A 928 -8.97 17.54 10.76
C THR A 928 -8.41 17.70 9.35
N TYR A 929 -8.49 18.92 8.81
CA TYR A 929 -7.73 19.35 7.64
C TYR A 929 -6.22 19.16 7.84
N GLY A 930 -5.53 18.78 6.78
CA GLY A 930 -4.07 18.70 6.76
C GLY A 930 -3.61 17.78 5.63
N TYR A 931 -2.70 18.29 4.80
CA TYR A 931 -2.28 17.60 3.59
C TYR A 931 -0.78 17.77 3.36
N ASP A 932 -0.14 16.78 2.75
CA ASP A 932 1.23 16.86 2.28
C ASP A 932 1.35 17.79 1.05
N PRO A 933 2.32 18.72 0.97
CA PRO A 933 2.35 19.72 -0.11
C PRO A 933 2.79 19.17 -1.48
N VAL A 934 3.30 17.95 -1.54
CA VAL A 934 3.73 17.31 -2.81
C VAL A 934 2.61 16.45 -3.38
N THR A 935 1.83 15.82 -2.51
CA THR A 935 0.90 14.75 -2.90
C THR A 935 -0.53 14.99 -2.43
N LEU A 936 -0.78 16.00 -1.62
CA LEU A 936 -2.04 16.24 -0.91
C LEU A 936 -2.52 15.01 -0.12
N MET A 937 -1.62 14.13 0.32
CA MET A 937 -1.91 13.04 1.24
C MET A 937 -2.41 13.60 2.57
N GLN A 938 -3.52 13.09 3.06
CA GLN A 938 -4.15 13.55 4.30
C GLN A 938 -3.36 13.25 5.59
N GLU A 939 -3.52 14.10 6.60
CA GLU A 939 -2.95 13.95 7.95
C GLU A 939 -3.94 13.27 8.90
N THR A 940 -3.75 11.98 9.15
CA THR A 940 -4.58 11.20 10.10
C THR A 940 -3.76 10.58 11.24
N LYS A 941 -2.45 10.84 11.27
CA LYS A 941 -1.52 10.27 12.25
C LYS A 941 -1.11 11.24 13.34
N CYS A 942 -1.35 12.53 13.16
CA CYS A 942 -1.16 13.52 14.20
C CYS A 942 -2.14 14.68 14.02
N THR A 943 -3.17 14.73 14.87
CA THR A 943 -4.03 15.90 15.06
C THR A 943 -4.34 16.03 16.56
N ILE A 944 -5.24 16.90 16.96
CA ILE A 944 -5.64 17.10 18.36
C ILE A 944 -7.13 16.87 18.57
N CYS A 945 -7.49 16.41 19.77
CA CYS A 945 -8.85 16.13 20.17
C CYS A 945 -9.10 16.48 21.65
N ARG A 946 -10.37 16.45 22.01
CA ARG A 946 -10.88 16.43 23.38
C ARG A 946 -11.67 15.14 23.58
N ILE A 947 -11.49 14.52 24.74
CA ILE A 947 -12.26 13.35 25.16
C ILE A 947 -13.08 13.72 26.38
N GLU A 948 -14.37 13.40 26.34
CA GLU A 948 -15.29 13.57 27.46
C GLU A 948 -16.24 12.38 27.58
N ARG A 949 -16.81 12.20 28.77
CA ARG A 949 -17.80 11.15 29.01
C ARG A 949 -19.12 11.47 28.29
N ALA A 950 -19.72 10.48 27.64
CA ALA A 950 -20.91 10.66 26.78
C ALA A 950 -22.27 10.62 27.49
#